data_AF-A0A5C8PTB5-F1
#
_entry.id   AF-A0A5C8PTB5-F1
#
_cell.length_a   1.000
_cell.length_b   1.000
_cell.length_c   1.000
_cell.angle_alpha   90.00
_cell.angle_beta   90.00
_cell.angle_gamma   90.00
#
_symmetry.space_group_name_H-M   'P 1'
#
loop_
_entity.id
_entity.type
_entity.pdbx_description
1 polymer ?
#
loop_
_entity_poly.entity_id
_entity_poly.type
_entity_poly.pdbx_seq_one_letter_code
_entity_poly.pdbx_strand_id
1 'polypeptide(L)'
;MNKPLDAYRAKRDFSKTPEPDGQGRAAPAGNAYVIQKHAARRLHYDFRLELDGVLKSWAVPEGPSLVPDVKRLAVHVEDHPLEYGGFEGVIPQGAYGAGTVMVWDRGTWTPEFDADFGYRKGHLKFRLDGQKLKGVWHLVRMARKPREKQDAWLLIKSKDEAARTADEPDILAQMPSSALTGRDIDAIARARDRVWTSGQGEIAAPAQHAQPRKPVVKPAAIAKAKKAALPDWVEPCLPSPAEKAPSAAGWVHEIKHDGYRVQARIENGKAALLTRQGLDWTERFPGIGPALAALPVKTALIDGEIVVQTEAGVASFTALVEALKSGSGNFVFYGFDLLHLDGYDLREATLVARKAALTKIIAAGADNGRVRFSEHIAGDGGTIFTHASRLGLEGIVSKMASAPYRSGRVKTWLKVKTTQSGPFVVAGFIPSSVDSRSVGALVLGEHVGGKLVPSGHVGSGFSASNAHALWQALDPLRTKTAPLKDETATAKGVKWVEPRVVVEIEYRSRTASGLIRHAVFRERVDNKNAADVARDAAAAPVAAKRRREMVPLVRLTNPGRLLWPEQGITKQGLADFYTEIADWILPHVAGRPLSLLRCPGGIAEQCFFQKHPWAGLEGAVRQVKVPDDDEPMLAVDDLAGLLQLVQASVLEIHPWGSTAERPLLPDRITFDLDPGDGVPWQRVVEAAFDVRLRLQKHDLQSFVKTTGGKGLHVVMPLQPGPDWDAVKRFAQMTAESMAAERPDRYVANMAKRVRQGRIYIDYVRNGMGATAVGAYSTRARAGAAVSTPLSWDEIGPGIRSNHFTVANLPKRLAYLERDPWDGFLSLQQHLPSAGTHADPAVPSKDDLAAYWTSVAGAALAHLGRRPLVLVRHENGETFYHQGRTLPPIPPGVHQLPITRRDGAEGVRLWIDSVEGLLGLVEMNVIEIHPWGATIDHIERPDMLVLGLDPGDGVEWTFVIETALRMRALLRDEELDSWPKLTGGKGVHIMAPIEPDLDWDELRRYGQSLAERLAATALQRYVTVAARDRRHGKLYLDWQPNGRGRTAVGAYSPRARPGFPVAAPITWAELERGMRSNAYTIFRPPPPPKMR
;
A
#
# COMPACT_ATOMS: atom_id res chain seq x y z
N MET A 1 2.91 31.35 -9.68
CA MET A 1 1.87 30.32 -9.47
C MET A 1 0.54 30.97 -9.80
N ASN A 2 -0.14 30.56 -10.87
CA ASN A 2 -1.52 31.03 -11.14
C ASN A 2 -2.44 30.49 -10.04
N LYS A 3 -3.28 31.33 -9.44
CA LYS A 3 -4.27 30.83 -8.49
C LYS A 3 -5.38 30.15 -9.31
N PRO A 4 -5.85 28.94 -8.96
CA PRO A 4 -6.80 28.15 -9.76
C PRO A 4 -8.08 28.89 -10.17
N LEU A 5 -8.51 29.90 -9.40
CA LEU A 5 -9.77 30.64 -9.61
C LEU A 5 -9.61 31.99 -10.35
N ASP A 6 -8.41 32.37 -10.80
CA ASP A 6 -8.18 33.69 -11.41
C ASP A 6 -9.04 33.89 -12.67
N ALA A 7 -9.15 32.87 -13.52
CA ALA A 7 -9.99 32.91 -14.72
C ALA A 7 -11.49 33.00 -14.39
N TYR A 8 -11.94 32.37 -13.30
CA TYR A 8 -13.33 32.43 -12.82
C TYR A 8 -13.68 33.85 -12.36
N ARG A 9 -12.82 34.45 -11.54
CA ARG A 9 -12.99 35.79 -10.99
C ARG A 9 -12.90 36.87 -12.06
N ALA A 10 -11.97 36.75 -13.01
CA ALA A 10 -11.78 37.73 -14.08
C ALA A 10 -12.99 37.85 -15.04
N LYS A 11 -13.84 36.81 -15.12
CA LYS A 11 -15.02 36.78 -16.00
C LYS A 11 -16.30 37.34 -15.35
N ARG A 12 -16.28 37.63 -14.05
CA ARG A 12 -17.49 37.93 -13.26
C ARG A 12 -17.37 39.27 -12.55
N ASP A 13 -18.49 39.97 -12.50
CA ASP A 13 -18.68 41.14 -11.66
C ASP A 13 -19.60 40.74 -10.50
N PHE A 14 -19.01 40.37 -9.36
CA PHE A 14 -19.72 39.89 -8.17
C PHE A 14 -20.61 40.97 -7.50
N SER A 15 -20.55 42.22 -7.96
CA SER A 15 -21.54 43.24 -7.58
C SER A 15 -22.87 43.08 -8.34
N LYS A 16 -22.86 42.34 -9.45
CA LYS A 16 -24.01 42.15 -10.36
C LYS A 16 -24.47 40.70 -10.47
N THR A 17 -23.61 39.72 -10.17
CA THR A 17 -23.97 38.31 -10.18
C THR A 17 -24.11 37.77 -8.75
N PRO A 18 -25.12 36.93 -8.48
CA PRO A 18 -25.27 36.27 -7.19
C PRO A 18 -24.36 35.05 -6.99
N GLU A 19 -23.45 34.78 -7.93
CA GLU A 19 -22.51 33.66 -7.86
C GLU A 19 -21.45 33.88 -6.75
N PRO A 20 -20.99 32.83 -6.05
CA PRO A 20 -19.96 32.94 -5.00
C PRO A 20 -18.58 33.31 -5.54
N ASP A 21 -17.86 34.19 -4.84
CA ASP A 21 -16.51 34.68 -5.25
C ASP A 21 -15.35 33.77 -4.81
N GLY A 22 -15.63 32.74 -3.99
CA GLY A 22 -14.66 31.78 -3.49
C GLY A 22 -13.76 32.31 -2.38
N GLN A 23 -14.19 33.29 -1.58
CA GLN A 23 -13.44 33.80 -0.42
C GLN A 23 -13.69 33.03 0.89
N GLY A 24 -14.58 32.03 0.93
CA GLY A 24 -14.83 31.24 2.13
C GLY A 24 -13.65 30.33 2.53
N ARG A 25 -13.67 29.90 3.79
CA ARG A 25 -12.66 28.98 4.37
C ARG A 25 -12.57 27.72 3.49
N ALA A 26 -11.36 27.38 3.05
CA ALA A 26 -11.11 26.13 2.33
C ALA A 26 -11.60 24.95 3.20
N ALA A 27 -12.67 24.29 2.74
CA ALA A 27 -13.11 23.02 3.31
C ALA A 27 -11.98 21.98 3.12
N PRO A 28 -11.84 20.99 4.03
CA PRO A 28 -10.93 19.87 3.80
C PRO A 28 -11.26 19.21 2.46
N ALA A 29 -10.23 18.80 1.72
CA ALA A 29 -10.37 18.17 0.41
C ALA A 29 -11.40 17.04 0.47
N GLY A 30 -12.47 17.19 -0.31
CA GLY A 30 -13.55 16.23 -0.46
C GLY A 30 -13.54 15.58 -1.83
N ASN A 31 -14.48 14.67 -2.03
CA ASN A 31 -14.72 14.06 -3.33
C ASN A 31 -16.12 14.44 -3.84
N ALA A 32 -16.52 15.70 -3.72
CA ALA A 32 -17.83 16.13 -4.19
C ALA A 32 -17.91 16.09 -5.72
N TYR A 33 -19.07 15.73 -6.26
CA TYR A 33 -19.41 16.05 -7.65
C TYR A 33 -20.77 16.72 -7.72
N VAL A 34 -20.96 17.53 -8.75
CA VAL A 34 -22.21 18.23 -9.02
C VAL A 34 -22.44 18.30 -10.52
N ILE A 35 -23.71 18.23 -10.91
CA ILE A 35 -24.16 18.52 -12.27
C ILE A 35 -25.18 19.65 -12.20
N GLN A 36 -24.89 20.76 -12.86
CA GLN A 36 -25.81 21.89 -12.95
C GLN A 36 -26.43 21.95 -14.35
N LYS A 37 -27.76 21.95 -14.43
CA LYS A 37 -28.48 22.22 -15.67
C LYS A 37 -28.56 23.74 -15.84
N HIS A 38 -28.05 24.24 -16.95
CA HIS A 38 -27.89 25.66 -17.19
C HIS A 38 -28.66 26.10 -18.44
N ALA A 39 -29.76 26.83 -18.24
CA ALA A 39 -30.55 27.46 -19.29
C ALA A 39 -29.96 28.84 -19.66
N ALA A 40 -28.76 28.81 -20.24
CA ALA A 40 -28.13 29.99 -20.86
C ALA A 40 -28.66 30.20 -22.28
N ARG A 41 -27.89 30.84 -23.17
CA ARG A 41 -28.23 30.95 -24.62
C ARG A 41 -28.58 29.60 -25.27
N ARG A 42 -27.95 28.53 -24.78
CA ARG A 42 -28.28 27.14 -25.10
C ARG A 42 -28.30 26.34 -23.80
N LEU A 43 -29.28 25.44 -23.69
CA LEU A 43 -29.37 24.52 -22.56
C LEU A 43 -28.18 23.55 -22.60
N HIS A 44 -27.51 23.38 -21.47
CA HIS A 44 -26.44 22.40 -21.29
C HIS A 44 -26.37 21.96 -19.83
N TYR A 45 -25.55 20.94 -19.57
CA TYR A 45 -25.30 20.40 -18.24
C TYR A 45 -23.82 20.58 -17.89
N ASP A 46 -23.52 21.37 -16.89
CA ASP A 46 -22.16 21.52 -16.37
C ASP A 46 -21.85 20.36 -15.42
N PHE A 47 -21.02 19.42 -15.88
CA PHE A 47 -20.49 18.32 -15.08
C PHE A 47 -19.25 18.79 -14.33
N ARG A 48 -19.19 18.59 -13.01
CA ARG A 48 -18.09 19.10 -12.18
C ARG A 48 -17.61 18.09 -11.15
N LEU A 49 -16.29 17.98 -11.02
CA LEU A 49 -15.62 17.15 -10.03
C LEU A 49 -14.76 18.02 -9.11
N GLU A 50 -14.88 17.83 -7.80
CA GLU A 50 -13.92 18.39 -6.84
C GLU A 50 -12.56 17.72 -7.02
N LEU A 51 -11.54 18.51 -7.38
CA LEU A 51 -10.15 18.09 -7.51
C LEU A 51 -9.23 19.30 -7.30
N ASP A 52 -8.12 19.12 -6.57
CA ASP A 52 -7.20 20.20 -6.20
C ASP A 52 -7.88 21.39 -5.46
N GLY A 53 -8.91 21.12 -4.66
CA GLY A 53 -9.62 22.15 -3.88
C GLY A 53 -10.51 23.09 -4.70
N VAL A 54 -10.78 22.75 -5.97
CA VAL A 54 -11.70 23.47 -6.87
C VAL A 54 -12.62 22.49 -7.60
N LEU A 55 -13.67 23.00 -8.24
CA LEU A 55 -14.53 22.23 -9.14
C LEU A 55 -13.97 22.29 -10.57
N LYS A 56 -13.31 21.21 -11.01
CA LYS A 56 -12.97 21.00 -12.43
C LYS A 56 -14.25 20.80 -13.21
N SER A 57 -14.41 21.52 -14.32
CA SER A 57 -15.74 21.76 -14.89
C SER A 57 -15.80 21.54 -16.39
N TRP A 58 -16.84 20.84 -16.85
CA TRP A 58 -17.10 20.54 -18.25
C TRP A 58 -18.55 20.82 -18.63
N ALA A 59 -18.76 21.61 -19.69
CA ALA A 59 -20.08 21.80 -20.27
C ALA A 59 -20.43 20.61 -21.19
N VAL A 60 -21.53 19.92 -20.89
CA VAL A 60 -22.06 18.75 -21.63
C VAL A 60 -23.39 19.16 -22.28
N PRO A 61 -23.41 19.54 -23.57
CA PRO A 61 -24.60 20.12 -24.22
C PRO A 61 -25.83 19.21 -24.19
N GLU A 62 -25.64 17.92 -24.45
CA GLU A 62 -26.72 16.92 -24.47
C GLU A 62 -26.92 16.23 -23.11
N GLY A 63 -26.20 16.66 -22.08
CA GLY A 63 -26.20 16.03 -20.76
C GLY A 63 -25.59 14.62 -20.71
N PRO A 64 -25.44 14.05 -19.50
CA PRO A 64 -24.95 12.69 -19.31
C PRO A 64 -25.91 11.65 -19.91
N SER A 65 -25.37 10.55 -20.45
CA SER A 65 -26.14 9.38 -20.89
C SER A 65 -25.79 8.17 -20.01
N LEU A 66 -26.79 7.40 -19.60
CA LEU A 66 -26.56 6.10 -18.94
C LEU A 66 -26.34 4.96 -19.94
N VAL A 67 -26.46 5.20 -21.24
CA VAL A 67 -26.20 4.19 -22.28
C VAL A 67 -24.70 4.16 -22.61
N PRO A 68 -23.97 3.07 -22.35
CA PRO A 68 -22.50 3.03 -22.46
C PRO A 68 -21.95 3.36 -23.85
N ASP A 69 -22.71 3.02 -24.90
CA ASP A 69 -22.30 3.24 -26.29
C ASP A 69 -22.56 4.70 -26.76
N VAL A 70 -23.24 5.53 -25.95
CA VAL A 70 -23.49 6.95 -26.23
C VAL A 70 -22.42 7.81 -25.57
N LYS A 71 -21.48 8.31 -26.37
CA LYS A 71 -20.38 9.19 -25.92
C LYS A 71 -20.83 10.65 -25.95
N ARG A 72 -20.79 11.34 -24.82
CA ARG A 72 -21.23 12.74 -24.70
C ARG A 72 -20.05 13.69 -24.78
N LEU A 73 -20.12 14.69 -25.65
CA LEU A 73 -19.11 15.75 -25.70
C LEU A 73 -19.15 16.56 -24.40
N ALA A 74 -17.98 16.75 -23.80
CA ALA A 74 -17.77 17.49 -22.56
C ALA A 74 -16.66 18.53 -22.78
N VAL A 75 -17.02 19.81 -22.85
CA VAL A 75 -16.07 20.89 -23.15
C VAL A 75 -15.52 21.48 -21.85
N HIS A 76 -14.20 21.44 -21.66
CA HIS A 76 -13.59 21.96 -20.43
C HIS A 76 -13.74 23.49 -20.34
N VAL A 77 -14.26 23.99 -19.21
CA VAL A 77 -14.43 25.42 -18.91
C VAL A 77 -13.52 25.85 -17.75
N GLU A 78 -13.60 27.09 -17.28
CA GLU A 78 -12.81 27.51 -16.11
C GLU A 78 -13.15 26.71 -14.84
N ASP A 79 -12.20 26.60 -13.91
CA ASP A 79 -12.42 25.99 -12.60
C ASP A 79 -13.34 26.87 -11.75
N HIS A 80 -14.20 26.27 -10.92
CA HIS A 80 -15.15 27.00 -10.09
C HIS A 80 -14.85 26.81 -8.59
N PRO A 81 -15.19 27.77 -7.72
CA PRO A 81 -15.05 27.58 -6.27
C PRO A 81 -15.98 26.47 -5.77
N LEU A 82 -15.60 25.77 -4.69
CA LEU A 82 -16.41 24.66 -4.14
C LEU A 82 -17.84 25.09 -3.76
N GLU A 83 -17.98 26.31 -3.24
CA GLU A 83 -19.27 26.95 -2.90
C GLU A 83 -20.22 27.01 -4.11
N TYR A 84 -19.68 27.12 -5.32
CA TYR A 84 -20.46 27.15 -6.55
C TYR A 84 -21.26 25.86 -6.78
N GLY A 85 -20.80 24.72 -6.24
CA GLY A 85 -21.54 23.47 -6.33
C GLY A 85 -22.88 23.48 -5.60
N GLY A 86 -23.09 24.45 -4.70
CA GLY A 86 -24.38 24.69 -4.04
C GLY A 86 -25.26 25.72 -4.74
N PHE A 87 -24.77 26.43 -5.77
CA PHE A 87 -25.48 27.56 -6.38
C PHE A 87 -26.65 27.11 -7.27
N GLU A 88 -27.84 27.61 -6.95
CA GLU A 88 -29.06 27.49 -7.74
C GLU A 88 -29.78 28.86 -7.77
N GLY A 89 -30.10 29.36 -8.97
CA GLY A 89 -30.71 30.68 -9.14
C GLY A 89 -30.65 31.22 -10.57
N VAL A 90 -30.96 32.50 -10.74
CA VAL A 90 -30.93 33.21 -12.04
C VAL A 90 -29.72 34.13 -12.10
N ILE A 91 -28.86 33.93 -13.10
CA ILE A 91 -27.76 34.83 -13.43
C ILE A 91 -28.32 35.96 -14.31
N PRO A 92 -28.22 37.25 -13.91
CA PRO A 92 -28.87 38.36 -14.62
C PRO A 92 -28.44 38.51 -16.08
N GLN A 93 -29.34 39.04 -16.92
CA GLN A 93 -29.02 39.37 -18.30
C GLN A 93 -27.86 40.39 -18.37
N GLY A 94 -26.92 40.16 -19.29
CA GLY A 94 -25.71 40.97 -19.44
C GLY A 94 -24.52 40.51 -18.60
N ALA A 95 -24.73 39.65 -17.59
CA ALA A 95 -23.64 38.99 -16.87
C ALA A 95 -23.08 37.79 -17.66
N TYR A 96 -21.81 37.45 -17.42
CA TYR A 96 -21.20 36.27 -18.02
C TYR A 96 -21.92 35.01 -17.53
N GLY A 97 -22.39 34.17 -18.47
CA GLY A 97 -23.21 33.01 -18.12
C GLY A 97 -24.67 33.32 -17.79
N ALA A 98 -25.21 34.46 -18.23
CA ALA A 98 -26.63 34.81 -18.03
C ALA A 98 -27.59 33.64 -18.38
N GLY A 99 -28.50 33.33 -17.46
CA GLY A 99 -29.39 32.18 -17.56
C GLY A 99 -29.82 31.63 -16.20
N THR A 100 -30.72 30.65 -16.21
CA THR A 100 -31.15 29.95 -14.99
C THR A 100 -30.25 28.75 -14.75
N VAL A 101 -29.68 28.65 -13.55
CA VAL A 101 -28.83 27.53 -13.10
C VAL A 101 -29.59 26.70 -12.08
N MET A 102 -29.69 25.40 -12.31
CA MET A 102 -30.33 24.42 -11.43
C MET A 102 -29.35 23.32 -11.06
N VAL A 103 -29.23 22.97 -9.77
CA VAL A 103 -28.43 21.81 -9.35
C VAL A 103 -29.20 20.54 -9.71
N TRP A 104 -28.86 19.93 -10.85
CA TRP A 104 -29.58 18.77 -11.40
C TRP A 104 -29.17 17.47 -10.69
N ASP A 105 -27.91 17.28 -10.37
CA ASP A 105 -27.45 16.14 -9.57
C ASP A 105 -26.29 16.54 -8.66
N ARG A 106 -26.10 15.79 -7.57
CA ARG A 106 -25.01 15.99 -6.62
C ARG A 106 -24.71 14.70 -5.86
N GLY A 107 -23.47 14.53 -5.45
CA GLY A 107 -23.05 13.37 -4.67
C GLY A 107 -21.56 13.36 -4.42
N THR A 108 -21.01 12.16 -4.25
CA THR A 108 -19.56 11.94 -4.18
C THR A 108 -19.08 11.16 -5.39
N TRP A 109 -17.80 11.34 -5.71
CA TRP A 109 -17.13 10.55 -6.73
C TRP A 109 -15.93 9.82 -6.11
N THR A 110 -15.53 8.70 -6.70
CA THR A 110 -14.34 7.96 -6.29
C THR A 110 -13.52 7.65 -7.53
N PRO A 111 -12.29 8.15 -7.67
CA PRO A 111 -11.47 7.82 -8.81
C PRO A 111 -11.02 6.35 -8.71
N GLU A 112 -10.96 5.65 -9.84
CA GLU A 112 -10.51 4.25 -9.91
C GLU A 112 -8.97 4.14 -9.91
N PHE A 113 -8.27 5.28 -9.98
CA PHE A 113 -6.81 5.45 -9.86
C PHE A 113 -6.50 6.90 -9.46
N ASP A 114 -5.24 7.36 -9.49
CA ASP A 114 -4.89 8.75 -9.13
C ASP A 114 -5.60 9.77 -10.04
N ALA A 115 -6.46 10.61 -9.43
CA ALA A 115 -7.27 11.59 -10.13
C ALA A 115 -6.43 12.69 -10.81
N ASP A 116 -5.40 13.20 -10.15
CA ASP A 116 -4.54 14.26 -10.70
C ASP A 116 -3.79 13.77 -11.94
N PHE A 117 -3.24 12.55 -11.86
CA PHE A 117 -2.60 11.87 -12.98
C PHE A 117 -3.59 11.65 -14.12
N GLY A 118 -4.76 11.09 -13.84
CA GLY A 118 -5.79 10.84 -14.84
C GLY A 118 -6.24 12.12 -15.55
N TYR A 119 -6.48 13.18 -14.79
CA TYR A 119 -6.85 14.48 -15.32
C TYR A 119 -5.75 15.06 -16.22
N ARG A 120 -4.47 15.03 -15.79
CA ARG A 120 -3.33 15.51 -16.57
C ARG A 120 -3.07 14.68 -17.83
N LYS A 121 -3.23 13.35 -17.76
CA LYS A 121 -3.08 12.44 -18.90
C LYS A 121 -4.26 12.49 -19.87
N GLY A 122 -5.37 13.12 -19.47
CA GLY A 122 -6.56 13.19 -20.30
C GLY A 122 -7.42 11.93 -20.24
N HIS A 123 -7.31 11.12 -19.18
CA HIS A 123 -8.20 9.99 -18.96
C HIS A 123 -8.48 9.84 -17.46
N LEU A 124 -9.70 10.17 -17.07
CA LEU A 124 -10.24 9.89 -15.74
C LEU A 124 -11.18 8.70 -15.84
N LYS A 125 -11.03 7.71 -14.96
CA LYS A 125 -12.02 6.66 -14.71
C LYS A 125 -12.44 6.79 -13.25
N PHE A 126 -13.75 6.86 -13.01
CA PHE A 126 -14.26 7.13 -11.68
C PHE A 126 -15.67 6.57 -11.49
N ARG A 127 -16.04 6.33 -10.24
CA ARG A 127 -17.38 5.98 -9.82
C ARG A 127 -18.11 7.21 -9.32
N LEU A 128 -19.36 7.39 -9.73
CA LEU A 128 -20.28 8.39 -9.16
C LEU A 128 -21.21 7.69 -8.17
N ASP A 129 -21.44 8.32 -7.03
CA ASP A 129 -22.56 8.01 -6.15
C ASP A 129 -23.31 9.31 -5.85
N GLY A 130 -24.27 9.64 -6.72
CA GLY A 130 -25.18 10.74 -6.48
C GLY A 130 -26.64 10.35 -6.51
N GLN A 131 -27.49 11.36 -6.49
CA GLN A 131 -28.92 11.18 -6.40
C GLN A 131 -29.52 10.61 -7.69
N LYS A 132 -28.93 10.94 -8.85
CA LYS A 132 -29.40 10.48 -10.17
C LYS A 132 -28.39 9.60 -10.88
N LEU A 133 -27.13 10.00 -10.95
CA LEU A 133 -26.08 9.23 -11.60
C LEU A 133 -25.34 8.34 -10.58
N LYS A 134 -25.17 7.07 -10.97
CA LYS A 134 -24.44 6.05 -10.22
C LYS A 134 -23.51 5.26 -11.14
N GLY A 135 -22.65 4.43 -10.56
CA GLY A 135 -21.77 3.51 -11.28
C GLY A 135 -20.51 4.19 -11.83
N VAL A 136 -19.80 3.48 -12.68
CA VAL A 136 -18.50 3.86 -13.26
C VAL A 136 -18.67 4.66 -14.55
N TRP A 137 -17.83 5.67 -14.69
CA TRP A 137 -17.79 6.65 -15.77
C TRP A 137 -16.35 6.91 -16.21
N HIS A 138 -16.21 7.44 -17.43
CA HIS A 138 -14.95 7.88 -17.99
C HIS A 138 -15.07 9.33 -18.48
N LEU A 139 -14.03 10.12 -18.23
CA LEU A 139 -13.76 11.38 -18.93
C LEU A 139 -12.48 11.21 -19.75
N VAL A 140 -12.56 11.30 -21.07
CA VAL A 140 -11.42 11.10 -21.99
C VAL A 140 -11.17 12.36 -22.83
N ARG A 141 -9.99 12.96 -22.74
CA ARG A 141 -9.58 14.16 -23.49
C ARG A 141 -9.22 13.76 -24.92
N MET A 142 -9.76 14.51 -25.88
CA MET A 142 -9.49 14.31 -27.30
C MET A 142 -8.22 15.04 -27.73
N ALA A 143 -7.57 14.55 -28.78
CA ALA A 143 -6.43 15.23 -29.39
C ALA A 143 -6.85 16.60 -29.94
N ARG A 144 -6.09 17.64 -29.59
CA ARG A 144 -6.41 19.03 -29.90
C ARG A 144 -6.21 19.33 -31.38
N LYS A 145 -7.22 19.87 -32.06
CA LYS A 145 -7.09 20.34 -33.45
C LYS A 145 -6.48 21.75 -33.49
N PRO A 146 -5.72 22.14 -34.54
CA PRO A 146 -5.00 23.43 -34.62
C PRO A 146 -5.84 24.71 -34.45
N ARG A 147 -7.18 24.62 -34.53
CA ARG A 147 -8.11 25.75 -34.42
C ARG A 147 -8.92 25.76 -33.12
N GLU A 148 -8.76 24.78 -32.23
CA GLU A 148 -9.56 24.66 -31.00
C GLU A 148 -8.90 25.40 -29.81
N LYS A 149 -9.66 26.35 -29.24
CA LYS A 149 -9.24 27.17 -28.09
C LYS A 149 -9.44 26.47 -26.73
N GLN A 150 -10.30 25.47 -26.64
CA GLN A 150 -10.65 24.74 -25.42
C GLN A 150 -10.42 23.23 -25.61
N ASP A 151 -10.08 22.53 -24.53
CA ASP A 151 -9.87 21.09 -24.56
C ASP A 151 -11.22 20.35 -24.61
N ALA A 152 -11.45 19.57 -25.67
CA ALA A 152 -12.62 18.72 -25.81
C ALA A 152 -12.41 17.38 -25.10
N TRP A 153 -13.41 16.94 -24.34
CA TRP A 153 -13.45 15.64 -23.67
C TRP A 153 -14.70 14.85 -24.07
N LEU A 154 -14.71 13.56 -23.76
CA LEU A 154 -15.87 12.69 -23.85
C LEU A 154 -16.24 12.17 -22.45
N LEU A 155 -17.48 12.39 -22.03
CA LEU A 155 -18.09 11.74 -20.87
C LEU A 155 -18.79 10.46 -21.35
N ILE A 156 -18.38 9.32 -20.79
CA ILE A 156 -18.79 7.99 -21.24
C ILE A 156 -19.19 7.15 -20.03
N LYS A 157 -20.35 6.51 -20.08
CA LYS A 157 -20.79 5.55 -19.07
C LYS A 157 -20.10 4.19 -19.27
N SER A 158 -19.59 3.58 -18.21
CA SER A 158 -19.09 2.20 -18.28
C SER A 158 -20.24 1.18 -18.31
N LYS A 159 -19.99 0.01 -18.89
CA LYS A 159 -20.90 -1.15 -18.83
C LYS A 159 -20.87 -1.75 -17.42
N ASP A 160 -21.80 -1.34 -16.59
CA ASP A 160 -21.96 -1.80 -15.20
C ASP A 160 -23.46 -1.81 -14.82
N GLU A 161 -23.76 -2.08 -13.54
CA GLU A 161 -25.13 -2.22 -13.03
C GLU A 161 -26.01 -0.96 -13.13
N ALA A 162 -25.41 0.22 -13.28
CA ALA A 162 -26.13 1.49 -13.43
C ALA A 162 -26.28 1.91 -14.89
N ALA A 163 -25.72 1.14 -15.84
CA ALA A 163 -25.89 1.37 -17.27
C ALA A 163 -27.31 1.04 -17.73
N ARG A 164 -27.79 1.76 -18.74
CA ARG A 164 -29.08 1.54 -19.40
C ARG A 164 -28.90 1.09 -20.84
N THR A 165 -29.90 0.42 -21.40
CA THR A 165 -29.97 0.13 -22.84
C THR A 165 -30.57 1.31 -23.63
N ALA A 166 -30.40 1.31 -24.96
CA ALA A 166 -30.82 2.42 -25.82
C ALA A 166 -32.34 2.64 -25.90
N ASP A 167 -33.13 1.62 -25.54
CA ASP A 167 -34.59 1.61 -25.48
C ASP A 167 -35.16 2.09 -24.14
N GLU A 168 -34.34 2.16 -23.09
CA GLU A 168 -34.77 2.71 -21.81
C GLU A 168 -34.94 4.24 -21.87
N PRO A 169 -35.92 4.83 -21.14
CA PRO A 169 -36.15 6.26 -21.24
C PRO A 169 -34.97 7.08 -20.66
N ASP A 170 -34.69 8.22 -21.29
CA ASP A 170 -33.59 9.11 -20.90
C ASP A 170 -33.72 9.61 -19.45
N ILE A 171 -32.63 9.49 -18.68
CA ILE A 171 -32.54 9.97 -17.29
C ILE A 171 -32.83 11.47 -17.17
N LEU A 172 -32.48 12.26 -18.20
CA LEU A 172 -32.70 13.70 -18.22
C LEU A 172 -34.20 14.05 -18.26
N ALA A 173 -35.00 13.21 -18.92
CA ALA A 173 -36.46 13.35 -19.00
C ALA A 173 -37.17 12.73 -17.79
N GLN A 174 -36.66 11.61 -17.25
CA GLN A 174 -37.24 10.94 -16.08
C GLN A 174 -37.05 11.72 -14.78
N MET A 175 -35.91 12.40 -14.62
CA MET A 175 -35.56 13.10 -13.39
C MET A 175 -35.19 14.56 -13.70
N PRO A 176 -36.12 15.41 -14.17
CA PRO A 176 -35.80 16.76 -14.61
C PRO A 176 -35.58 17.75 -13.47
N SER A 177 -36.06 17.48 -12.26
CA SER A 177 -36.10 18.42 -11.13
C SER A 177 -34.76 18.59 -10.39
N SER A 178 -34.58 19.69 -9.67
CA SER A 178 -33.41 19.98 -8.84
C SER A 178 -33.16 18.93 -7.76
N ALA A 179 -31.92 18.50 -7.60
CA ALA A 179 -31.43 17.68 -6.49
C ALA A 179 -31.29 18.47 -5.16
N LEU A 180 -31.36 19.80 -5.22
CA LEU A 180 -31.30 20.69 -4.06
C LEU A 180 -32.71 21.05 -3.55
N THR A 181 -33.62 21.43 -4.45
CA THR A 181 -34.93 21.99 -4.08
C THR A 181 -36.13 21.18 -4.57
N GLY A 182 -35.93 20.19 -5.45
CA GLY A 182 -37.01 19.42 -6.08
C GLY A 182 -37.84 20.19 -7.14
N ARG A 183 -37.49 21.45 -7.42
CA ARG A 183 -38.17 22.30 -8.42
C ARG A 183 -37.67 22.02 -9.84
N ASP A 184 -38.50 22.26 -10.86
CA ASP A 184 -38.02 22.32 -12.24
C ASP A 184 -37.34 23.67 -12.56
N ILE A 185 -36.67 23.74 -13.71
CA ILE A 185 -35.89 24.92 -14.10
C ILE A 185 -36.76 26.16 -14.35
N ASP A 186 -38.01 25.98 -14.77
CA ASP A 186 -38.95 27.08 -15.02
C ASP A 186 -39.48 27.67 -13.70
N ALA A 187 -39.73 26.83 -12.70
CA ALA A 187 -40.07 27.24 -11.35
C ALA A 187 -38.92 28.02 -10.69
N ILE A 188 -37.66 27.65 -10.96
CA ILE A 188 -36.50 28.42 -10.49
C ILE A 188 -36.41 29.76 -11.24
N ALA A 189 -36.65 29.77 -12.56
CA ALA A 189 -36.64 30.99 -13.37
C ALA A 189 -37.71 32.02 -12.95
N ARG A 190 -38.88 31.55 -12.47
CA ARG A 190 -39.97 32.40 -11.96
C ARG A 190 -39.67 32.99 -10.58
N ALA A 191 -38.93 32.28 -9.73
CA ALA A 191 -38.54 32.72 -8.39
C ALA A 191 -37.25 33.56 -8.43
N ARG A 192 -37.30 34.70 -9.13
CA ARG A 192 -36.16 35.59 -9.42
C ARG A 192 -35.42 36.17 -8.19
N ASP A 193 -35.97 35.97 -6.99
CA ASP A 193 -35.62 36.77 -5.81
C ASP A 193 -34.80 35.98 -4.76
N ARG A 194 -34.49 34.70 -4.99
CA ARG A 194 -33.81 33.86 -3.99
C ARG A 194 -32.69 33.02 -4.59
N VAL A 195 -31.47 33.42 -4.26
CA VAL A 195 -30.24 32.65 -4.47
C VAL A 195 -30.13 31.67 -3.32
N TRP A 196 -30.16 30.37 -3.62
CA TRP A 196 -30.04 29.34 -2.60
C TRP A 196 -28.58 28.93 -2.47
N THR A 197 -27.96 29.26 -1.33
CA THR A 197 -26.65 28.73 -0.91
C THR A 197 -26.81 28.07 0.45
N SER A 198 -26.08 26.97 0.70
CA SER A 198 -26.20 26.19 1.92
C SER A 198 -25.57 26.83 3.16
N GLY A 199 -25.43 28.16 3.21
CA GLY A 199 -24.47 28.82 4.12
C GLY A 199 -24.88 30.13 4.80
N GLN A 200 -26.08 30.68 4.61
CA GLN A 200 -26.49 31.90 5.33
C GLN A 200 -27.92 31.79 5.90
N GLY A 201 -27.99 31.86 7.24
CA GLY A 201 -29.20 32.11 8.01
C GLY A 201 -29.82 30.88 8.65
N GLU A 202 -29.41 30.58 9.88
CA GLU A 202 -30.22 29.85 10.85
C GLU A 202 -31.61 30.50 10.93
N ILE A 203 -32.62 29.85 10.34
CA ILE A 203 -33.94 29.88 10.94
C ILE A 203 -33.83 28.92 12.10
N ALA A 204 -33.70 29.47 13.31
CA ALA A 204 -33.89 28.72 14.54
C ALA A 204 -35.20 27.94 14.41
N ALA A 205 -35.09 26.62 14.24
CA ALA A 205 -36.24 25.75 14.45
C ALA A 205 -36.44 25.72 15.97
N PRO A 206 -37.62 26.12 16.47
CA PRO A 206 -37.88 26.23 17.89
C PRO A 206 -37.64 24.88 18.58
N ALA A 207 -37.19 24.93 19.83
CA ALA A 207 -37.27 23.78 20.72
C ALA A 207 -38.73 23.30 20.77
N GLN A 208 -39.02 22.24 20.03
CA GLN A 208 -40.33 21.62 19.98
C GLN A 208 -40.14 20.12 20.17
N HIS A 209 -40.90 19.61 21.14
CA HIS A 209 -41.23 18.20 21.32
C HIS A 209 -41.15 17.41 20.02
N ALA A 210 -40.52 16.23 20.10
CA ALA A 210 -40.44 15.22 19.06
C ALA A 210 -41.65 15.23 18.12
N GLN A 211 -41.54 15.97 17.01
CA GLN A 211 -42.48 15.90 15.90
C GLN A 211 -41.95 14.89 14.87
N PRO A 212 -42.85 14.12 14.26
CA PRO A 212 -42.52 12.85 13.64
C PRO A 212 -41.67 13.06 12.38
N ARG A 213 -40.47 12.47 12.37
CA ARG A 213 -39.60 12.39 11.18
C ARG A 213 -40.43 11.88 9.99
N LYS A 214 -40.38 12.58 8.85
CA LYS A 214 -41.02 12.10 7.62
C LYS A 214 -40.47 10.71 7.28
N PRO A 215 -41.33 9.70 7.07
CA PRO A 215 -40.87 8.33 6.84
C PRO A 215 -40.04 8.24 5.56
N VAL A 216 -38.80 7.77 5.69
CA VAL A 216 -37.82 7.59 4.60
C VAL A 216 -38.33 6.58 3.56
N VAL A 217 -39.10 5.60 4.02
CA VAL A 217 -39.77 4.60 3.19
C VAL A 217 -41.25 4.64 3.53
N LYS A 218 -42.12 4.71 2.52
CA LYS A 218 -43.57 4.57 2.69
C LYS A 218 -43.93 3.08 2.67
N PRO A 219 -44.17 2.41 3.81
CA PRO A 219 -44.43 0.96 3.82
C PRO A 219 -45.68 0.56 3.02
N ALA A 220 -46.70 1.43 2.95
CA ALA A 220 -47.90 1.21 2.16
C ALA A 220 -47.65 1.07 0.64
N ALA A 221 -46.51 1.57 0.14
CA ALA A 221 -46.14 1.46 -1.27
C ALA A 221 -45.42 0.14 -1.61
N ILE A 222 -45.10 -0.67 -0.60
CA ILE A 222 -44.45 -1.98 -0.80
C ILE A 222 -45.56 -2.99 -1.13
N ALA A 223 -45.45 -3.63 -2.30
CA ALA A 223 -46.43 -4.64 -2.73
C ALA A 223 -46.54 -5.77 -1.70
N LYS A 224 -47.78 -6.16 -1.38
CA LYS A 224 -48.14 -7.15 -0.35
C LYS A 224 -47.82 -6.77 1.11
N ALA A 225 -47.45 -5.51 1.38
CA ALA A 225 -47.40 -5.01 2.76
C ALA A 225 -48.82 -4.93 3.35
N LYS A 226 -48.98 -5.39 4.59
CA LYS A 226 -50.28 -5.39 5.30
C LYS A 226 -50.19 -4.57 6.57
N LYS A 227 -51.21 -3.74 6.86
CA LYS A 227 -51.27 -3.05 8.16
C LYS A 227 -51.32 -4.08 9.28
N ALA A 228 -50.43 -3.96 10.26
CA ALA A 228 -50.34 -4.84 11.42
C ALA A 228 -49.55 -4.14 12.54
N ALA A 229 -49.88 -4.47 13.79
CA ALA A 229 -49.07 -4.04 14.94
C ALA A 229 -47.64 -4.61 14.85
N LEU A 230 -46.68 -3.94 15.50
CA LEU A 230 -45.30 -4.42 15.60
C LEU A 230 -45.30 -5.74 16.39
N PRO A 231 -44.82 -6.86 15.82
CA PRO A 231 -44.73 -8.12 16.55
C PRO A 231 -43.74 -8.02 17.71
N ASP A 232 -43.99 -8.75 18.80
CA ASP A 232 -43.03 -8.87 19.90
C ASP A 232 -41.77 -9.62 19.46
N TRP A 233 -41.97 -10.70 18.72
CA TRP A 233 -40.91 -11.52 18.13
C TRP A 233 -41.48 -12.36 16.99
N VAL A 234 -40.66 -12.64 15.97
CA VAL A 234 -41.02 -13.54 14.86
C VAL A 234 -40.02 -14.68 14.83
N GLU A 235 -40.47 -15.94 14.73
CA GLU A 235 -39.54 -17.06 14.59
C GLU A 235 -38.66 -16.90 13.33
N PRO A 236 -37.32 -16.95 13.44
CA PRO A 236 -36.44 -16.71 12.30
C PRO A 236 -36.59 -17.72 11.15
N CYS A 237 -36.46 -17.22 9.93
CA CYS A 237 -36.32 -18.02 8.71
C CYS A 237 -34.93 -18.69 8.66
N LEU A 238 -34.90 -20.02 8.62
CA LEU A 238 -33.66 -20.80 8.73
C LEU A 238 -33.22 -21.35 7.37
N PRO A 239 -31.98 -21.06 6.92
CA PRO A 239 -31.47 -21.58 5.67
C PRO A 239 -31.22 -23.09 5.76
N SER A 240 -31.62 -23.82 4.71
CA SER A 240 -31.29 -25.24 4.52
C SER A 240 -29.85 -25.40 4.00
N PRO A 241 -29.09 -26.41 4.44
CA PRO A 241 -27.79 -26.70 3.85
C PRO A 241 -27.93 -27.14 2.39
N ALA A 242 -26.97 -26.75 1.54
CA ALA A 242 -26.85 -27.20 0.17
C ALA A 242 -25.38 -27.49 -0.16
N GLU A 243 -25.12 -28.46 -1.03
CA GLU A 243 -23.76 -28.80 -1.49
C GLU A 243 -23.22 -27.79 -2.51
N LYS A 244 -24.10 -27.29 -3.38
CA LYS A 244 -23.75 -26.31 -4.41
C LYS A 244 -24.64 -25.09 -4.31
N ALA A 245 -24.07 -23.93 -4.58
CA ALA A 245 -24.82 -22.70 -4.67
C ALA A 245 -25.69 -22.72 -5.95
N PRO A 246 -26.96 -22.31 -5.88
CA PRO A 246 -27.81 -22.28 -7.07
C PRO A 246 -27.31 -21.22 -8.06
N SER A 247 -27.31 -21.57 -9.35
CA SER A 247 -26.93 -20.69 -10.45
C SER A 247 -28.13 -20.15 -11.24
N ALA A 248 -29.35 -20.56 -10.88
CA ALA A 248 -30.56 -20.21 -11.60
C ALA A 248 -30.95 -18.73 -11.40
N ALA A 249 -31.57 -18.14 -12.42
CA ALA A 249 -32.15 -16.80 -12.31
C ALA A 249 -33.18 -16.74 -11.17
N GLY A 250 -33.21 -15.62 -10.44
CA GLY A 250 -34.11 -15.39 -9.30
C GLY A 250 -33.50 -15.69 -7.93
N TRP A 251 -32.27 -16.18 -7.86
CA TRP A 251 -31.51 -16.25 -6.60
C TRP A 251 -30.63 -15.01 -6.42
N VAL A 252 -30.47 -14.60 -5.16
CA VAL A 252 -29.51 -13.59 -4.72
C VAL A 252 -28.60 -14.19 -3.66
N HIS A 253 -27.34 -13.80 -3.67
CA HIS A 253 -26.30 -14.42 -2.84
C HIS A 253 -25.71 -13.39 -1.88
N GLU A 254 -25.66 -13.73 -0.60
CA GLU A 254 -25.12 -12.89 0.46
C GLU A 254 -23.94 -13.59 1.12
N ILE A 255 -22.97 -12.83 1.63
CA ILE A 255 -21.88 -13.39 2.43
C ILE A 255 -22.49 -14.01 3.69
N LYS A 256 -22.12 -15.26 3.99
CA LYS A 256 -22.45 -15.86 5.27
C LYS A 256 -21.49 -15.31 6.32
N HIS A 257 -22.01 -14.52 7.26
CA HIS A 257 -21.24 -14.08 8.41
C HIS A 257 -21.13 -15.22 9.45
N ASP A 258 -20.17 -15.10 10.37
CA ASP A 258 -19.95 -16.03 11.47
C ASP A 258 -20.19 -15.30 12.80
N GLY A 259 -21.47 -15.12 13.17
CA GLY A 259 -21.88 -14.33 14.32
C GLY A 259 -23.14 -14.83 15.04
N TYR A 260 -23.73 -13.98 15.89
CA TYR A 260 -24.98 -14.26 16.61
C TYR A 260 -26.17 -13.65 15.87
N ARG A 261 -27.10 -14.50 15.43
CA ARG A 261 -28.35 -14.06 14.80
C ARG A 261 -29.29 -13.43 15.83
N VAL A 262 -29.74 -12.22 15.54
CA VAL A 262 -30.63 -11.43 16.40
C VAL A 262 -31.65 -10.67 15.55
N GLN A 263 -32.81 -10.39 16.13
CA GLN A 263 -33.79 -9.45 15.59
C GLN A 263 -33.73 -8.14 16.34
N ALA A 264 -33.52 -7.04 15.62
CA ALA A 264 -33.61 -5.70 16.14
C ALA A 264 -35.08 -5.25 16.10
N ARG A 265 -35.73 -5.19 17.27
CA ARG A 265 -37.07 -4.64 17.43
C ARG A 265 -36.95 -3.18 17.86
N ILE A 266 -37.35 -2.27 16.99
CA ILE A 266 -37.30 -0.82 17.21
C ILE A 266 -38.72 -0.31 17.44
N GLU A 267 -38.92 0.44 18.52
CA GLU A 267 -40.19 1.08 18.84
C GLU A 267 -39.94 2.43 19.50
N ASN A 268 -40.38 3.50 18.83
CA ASN A 268 -40.36 4.88 19.31
C ASN A 268 -39.00 5.31 19.91
N GLY A 269 -37.91 5.07 19.17
CA GLY A 269 -36.56 5.47 19.60
C GLY A 269 -35.94 4.58 20.68
N LYS A 270 -36.48 3.37 20.90
CA LYS A 270 -35.86 2.31 21.70
C LYS A 270 -35.65 1.08 20.81
N ALA A 271 -34.54 0.37 21.01
CA ALA A 271 -34.24 -0.85 20.27
C ALA A 271 -33.97 -2.00 21.25
N ALA A 272 -34.59 -3.15 21.02
CA ALA A 272 -34.31 -4.41 21.69
C ALA A 272 -33.64 -5.41 20.72
N LEU A 273 -32.64 -6.15 21.18
CA LEU A 273 -31.92 -7.16 20.42
C LEU A 273 -32.35 -8.56 20.86
N LEU A 274 -33.28 -9.15 20.13
CA LEU A 274 -33.90 -10.42 20.47
C LEU A 274 -33.15 -11.59 19.84
N THR A 275 -32.75 -12.58 20.64
CA THR A 275 -32.07 -13.77 20.11
C THR A 275 -33.00 -14.63 19.25
N ARG A 276 -32.45 -15.71 18.71
CA ARG A 276 -33.21 -16.74 17.99
C ARG A 276 -34.27 -17.45 18.83
N GLN A 277 -34.27 -17.31 20.16
CA GLN A 277 -35.35 -17.79 21.04
C GLN A 277 -36.21 -16.64 21.61
N GLY A 278 -36.00 -15.40 21.17
CA GLY A 278 -36.73 -14.23 21.64
C GLY A 278 -36.23 -13.65 22.96
N LEU A 279 -35.05 -14.05 23.44
CA LEU A 279 -34.44 -13.48 24.65
C LEU A 279 -33.86 -12.10 24.34
N ASP A 280 -34.10 -11.12 25.21
CA ASP A 280 -33.52 -9.78 25.06
C ASP A 280 -32.05 -9.79 25.51
N TRP A 281 -31.14 -9.57 24.56
CA TRP A 281 -29.70 -9.48 24.76
C TRP A 281 -29.15 -8.06 24.52
N THR A 282 -30.00 -7.03 24.59
CA THR A 282 -29.61 -5.63 24.31
C THR A 282 -28.40 -5.18 25.13
N GLU A 283 -28.39 -5.50 26.43
CA GLU A 283 -27.29 -5.11 27.33
C GLU A 283 -25.97 -5.85 27.04
N ARG A 284 -26.02 -7.00 26.37
CA ARG A 284 -24.81 -7.76 25.99
C ARG A 284 -24.07 -7.16 24.79
N PHE A 285 -24.69 -6.24 24.05
CA PHE A 285 -24.13 -5.62 22.86
C PHE A 285 -24.08 -4.08 22.99
N PRO A 286 -23.20 -3.54 23.86
CA PRO A 286 -23.14 -2.13 24.16
C PRO A 286 -22.98 -1.26 22.91
N GLY A 287 -23.90 -0.30 22.76
CA GLY A 287 -23.93 0.69 21.68
C GLY A 287 -24.53 0.24 20.35
N ILE A 288 -24.92 -1.03 20.19
CA ILE A 288 -25.75 -1.46 19.04
C ILE A 288 -27.19 -0.96 19.21
N GLY A 289 -27.79 -1.13 20.39
CA GLY A 289 -29.14 -0.65 20.70
C GLY A 289 -29.32 0.85 20.41
N PRO A 290 -28.48 1.74 20.96
CA PRO A 290 -28.51 3.18 20.63
C PRO A 290 -28.35 3.48 19.13
N ALA A 291 -27.46 2.76 18.43
CA ALA A 291 -27.27 2.96 17.00
C ALA A 291 -28.52 2.58 16.18
N LEU A 292 -29.18 1.48 16.53
CA LEU A 292 -30.44 1.05 15.91
C LEU A 292 -31.61 1.98 16.27
N ALA A 293 -31.68 2.44 17.52
CA ALA A 293 -32.68 3.39 17.99
C ALA A 293 -32.62 4.74 17.26
N ALA A 294 -31.46 5.12 16.73
CA ALA A 294 -31.26 6.34 15.97
C ALA A 294 -31.80 6.28 14.53
N LEU A 295 -32.13 5.07 14.02
CA LEU A 295 -32.67 4.90 12.67
C LEU A 295 -33.98 5.70 12.50
N PRO A 296 -34.23 6.25 11.30
CA PRO A 296 -35.38 7.13 11.05
C PRO A 296 -36.69 6.35 10.83
N VAL A 297 -37.11 5.57 11.83
CA VAL A 297 -38.33 4.75 11.84
C VAL A 297 -39.09 4.92 13.16
N LYS A 298 -40.41 4.75 13.14
CA LYS A 298 -41.24 4.68 14.36
C LYS A 298 -41.25 3.28 14.94
N THR A 299 -41.51 2.29 14.09
CA THR A 299 -41.48 0.87 14.46
C THR A 299 -40.78 0.07 13.38
N ALA A 300 -39.89 -0.85 13.74
CA ALA A 300 -39.32 -1.78 12.78
C ALA A 300 -38.94 -3.09 13.45
N LEU A 301 -38.96 -4.17 12.67
CA LEU A 301 -38.40 -5.46 13.06
C LEU A 301 -37.41 -5.91 11.97
N ILE A 302 -36.13 -5.88 12.28
CA ILE A 302 -35.03 -6.16 11.34
C ILE A 302 -34.35 -7.47 11.76
N ASP A 303 -34.26 -8.42 10.84
CA ASP A 303 -33.50 -9.67 11.03
C ASP A 303 -32.05 -9.45 10.60
N GLY A 304 -31.11 -9.84 11.46
CA GLY A 304 -29.70 -9.56 11.27
C GLY A 304 -28.77 -10.45 12.06
N GLU A 305 -27.48 -10.16 11.97
CA GLU A 305 -26.42 -10.90 12.63
C GLU A 305 -25.41 -9.92 13.24
N ILE A 306 -25.05 -10.14 14.50
CA ILE A 306 -23.99 -9.37 15.17
C ILE A 306 -22.68 -10.12 15.05
N VAL A 307 -21.65 -9.42 14.60
CA VAL A 307 -20.28 -9.93 14.45
C VAL A 307 -19.29 -9.05 15.19
N VAL A 308 -18.12 -9.62 15.48
CA VAL A 308 -16.90 -8.86 15.78
C VAL A 308 -15.93 -9.09 14.62
N GLN A 309 -15.44 -8.01 14.03
CA GLN A 309 -14.42 -8.07 12.98
C GLN A 309 -13.03 -8.01 13.60
N THR A 310 -12.11 -8.82 13.09
CA THR A 310 -10.68 -8.67 13.41
C THR A 310 -10.13 -7.39 12.80
N GLU A 311 -8.91 -6.99 13.16
CA GLU A 311 -8.21 -5.86 12.50
C GLU A 311 -8.09 -6.04 10.98
N ALA A 312 -8.18 -7.28 10.49
CA ALA A 312 -8.18 -7.61 9.08
C ALA A 312 -9.55 -7.44 8.38
N GLY A 313 -10.62 -7.10 9.11
CA GLY A 313 -11.96 -6.90 8.57
C GLY A 313 -12.79 -8.18 8.39
N VAL A 314 -12.29 -9.34 8.84
CA VAL A 314 -12.98 -10.63 8.76
C VAL A 314 -13.77 -10.88 10.06
N ALA A 315 -15.01 -11.35 9.95
CA ALA A 315 -15.82 -11.74 11.11
C ALA A 315 -15.16 -12.93 11.83
N SER A 316 -15.00 -12.83 13.14
CA SER A 316 -14.43 -13.88 14.00
C SER A 316 -15.40 -14.25 15.12
N PHE A 317 -15.89 -15.48 15.09
CA PHE A 317 -16.78 -15.99 16.13
C PHE A 317 -16.07 -16.09 17.49
N THR A 318 -14.80 -16.49 17.50
CA THR A 318 -14.00 -16.53 18.74
C THR A 318 -13.88 -15.15 19.38
N ALA A 319 -13.59 -14.13 18.58
CA ALA A 319 -13.52 -12.74 19.07
C ALA A 319 -14.88 -12.23 19.56
N LEU A 320 -15.98 -12.67 18.93
CA LEU A 320 -17.34 -12.35 19.37
C LEU A 320 -17.67 -12.96 20.74
N VAL A 321 -17.32 -14.23 20.96
CA VAL A 321 -17.51 -14.90 22.26
C VAL A 321 -16.68 -14.23 23.36
N GLU A 322 -15.46 -13.80 23.05
CA GLU A 322 -14.59 -13.08 23.98
C GLU A 322 -15.16 -11.69 24.33
N ALA A 323 -15.55 -10.91 23.32
CA ALA A 323 -16.16 -9.60 23.50
C ALA A 323 -17.45 -9.64 24.35
N LEU A 324 -18.24 -10.70 24.20
CA LEU A 324 -19.43 -10.94 25.02
C LEU A 324 -19.11 -11.22 26.48
N LYS A 325 -17.97 -11.85 26.78
CA LYS A 325 -17.51 -12.11 28.15
C LYS A 325 -16.89 -10.88 28.80
N SER A 326 -16.08 -10.14 28.04
CA SER A 326 -15.39 -8.95 28.53
C SER A 326 -16.30 -7.72 28.65
N GLY A 327 -17.47 -7.73 28.00
CA GLY A 327 -18.36 -6.57 27.89
C GLY A 327 -17.78 -5.44 27.02
N SER A 328 -16.67 -5.68 26.32
CA SER A 328 -15.98 -4.69 25.49
C SER A 328 -15.62 -5.30 24.14
N GLY A 329 -16.21 -4.77 23.07
CA GLY A 329 -15.94 -5.23 21.70
C GLY A 329 -16.53 -4.27 20.66
N ASN A 330 -15.89 -4.22 19.49
CA ASN A 330 -16.38 -3.45 18.35
C ASN A 330 -17.45 -4.25 17.61
N PHE A 331 -18.62 -4.38 18.23
CA PHE A 331 -19.76 -5.08 17.66
C PHE A 331 -20.29 -4.34 16.43
N VAL A 332 -20.62 -5.11 15.39
CA VAL A 332 -21.28 -4.61 14.18
C VAL A 332 -22.52 -5.45 13.92
N PHE A 333 -23.67 -4.79 13.77
CA PHE A 333 -24.93 -5.43 13.36
C PHE A 333 -25.08 -5.36 11.84
N TYR A 334 -25.16 -6.53 11.20
CA TYR A 334 -25.50 -6.68 9.78
C TYR A 334 -26.98 -7.01 9.62
N GLY A 335 -27.79 -6.04 9.20
CA GLY A 335 -29.20 -6.25 8.87
C GLY A 335 -29.35 -6.82 7.47
N PHE A 336 -30.02 -7.96 7.32
CA PHE A 336 -30.20 -8.63 6.03
C PHE A 336 -31.66 -8.76 5.57
N ASP A 337 -32.65 -8.59 6.45
CA ASP A 337 -34.08 -8.62 6.08
C ASP A 337 -34.94 -7.70 6.98
N LEU A 338 -36.02 -7.15 6.43
CA LEU A 338 -36.94 -6.22 7.12
C LEU A 338 -38.35 -6.84 7.18
N LEU A 339 -38.79 -7.19 8.38
CA LEU A 339 -40.04 -7.95 8.60
C LEU A 339 -41.24 -7.04 8.87
N HIS A 340 -41.01 -5.91 9.54
CA HIS A 340 -42.04 -4.92 9.86
C HIS A 340 -41.48 -3.51 9.75
N LEU A 341 -42.31 -2.57 9.30
CA LEU A 341 -41.98 -1.15 9.21
C LEU A 341 -43.23 -0.29 9.43
N ASP A 342 -43.15 0.64 10.40
CA ASP A 342 -44.12 1.73 10.66
C ASP A 342 -45.60 1.30 10.56
N GLY A 343 -45.94 0.21 11.26
CA GLY A 343 -47.31 -0.33 11.31
C GLY A 343 -47.70 -1.25 10.15
N TYR A 344 -46.72 -1.73 9.36
CA TYR A 344 -46.95 -2.68 8.28
C TYR A 344 -46.07 -3.91 8.42
N ASP A 345 -46.71 -5.08 8.35
CA ASP A 345 -46.05 -6.38 8.17
C ASP A 345 -45.63 -6.53 6.71
N LEU A 346 -44.34 -6.77 6.50
CA LEU A 346 -43.72 -6.93 5.20
C LEU A 346 -43.42 -8.39 4.85
N ARG A 347 -43.70 -9.37 5.72
CA ARG A 347 -43.30 -10.78 5.51
C ARG A 347 -43.88 -11.40 4.23
N GLU A 348 -45.04 -10.94 3.76
CA GLU A 348 -45.63 -11.37 2.48
C GLU A 348 -45.05 -10.66 1.25
N ALA A 349 -44.33 -9.55 1.42
CA ALA A 349 -43.62 -8.87 0.33
C ALA A 349 -42.42 -9.71 -0.15
N THR A 350 -41.90 -9.42 -1.34
CA THR A 350 -40.72 -10.13 -1.88
C THR A 350 -39.46 -9.77 -1.09
N LEU A 351 -38.49 -10.69 -1.01
CA LEU A 351 -37.21 -10.45 -0.34
C LEU A 351 -36.52 -9.18 -0.85
N VAL A 352 -36.46 -8.99 -2.17
CA VAL A 352 -35.81 -7.81 -2.76
C VAL A 352 -36.49 -6.51 -2.35
N ALA A 353 -37.83 -6.48 -2.24
CA ALA A 353 -38.55 -5.29 -1.79
C ALA A 353 -38.26 -4.97 -0.31
N ARG A 354 -38.21 -5.99 0.56
CA ARG A 354 -37.86 -5.83 1.98
C ARG A 354 -36.43 -5.33 2.15
N LYS A 355 -35.48 -5.91 1.40
CA LYS A 355 -34.07 -5.49 1.42
C LYS A 355 -33.88 -4.06 0.88
N ALA A 356 -34.54 -3.69 -0.21
CA ALA A 356 -34.47 -2.33 -0.75
C ALA A 356 -35.01 -1.26 0.21
N ALA A 357 -36.06 -1.58 0.97
CA ALA A 357 -36.54 -0.72 2.05
C ALA A 357 -35.51 -0.60 3.19
N LEU A 358 -34.91 -1.73 3.60
CA LEU A 358 -33.90 -1.77 4.66
C LEU A 358 -32.66 -0.93 4.31
N THR A 359 -32.14 -1.03 3.09
CA THR A 359 -30.98 -0.26 2.64
C THR A 359 -31.22 1.24 2.78
N LYS A 360 -32.41 1.74 2.40
CA LYS A 360 -32.76 3.16 2.53
C LYS A 360 -32.86 3.61 3.98
N ILE A 361 -33.39 2.76 4.86
CA ILE A 361 -33.50 3.06 6.30
C ILE A 361 -32.11 3.17 6.92
N ILE A 362 -31.22 2.21 6.65
CA ILE A 362 -29.85 2.20 7.19
C ILE A 362 -29.05 3.39 6.63
N ALA A 363 -29.13 3.66 5.33
CA ALA A 363 -28.43 4.78 4.70
C ALA A 363 -28.89 6.16 5.18
N ALA A 364 -30.15 6.28 5.65
CA ALA A 364 -30.68 7.51 6.23
C ALA A 364 -30.43 7.64 7.74
N GLY A 365 -29.84 6.62 8.38
CA GLY A 365 -29.35 6.71 9.75
C GLY A 365 -28.08 7.54 9.86
N ALA A 366 -27.77 8.04 11.06
CA ALA A 366 -26.48 8.67 11.30
C ALA A 366 -25.37 7.60 11.19
N ASP A 367 -24.55 7.68 10.15
CA ASP A 367 -23.47 6.71 9.90
C ASP A 367 -22.47 6.73 11.07
N ASN A 368 -22.46 5.64 11.85
CA ASN A 368 -21.56 5.44 12.98
C ASN A 368 -20.75 4.13 12.84
N GLY A 369 -20.79 3.48 11.68
CA GLY A 369 -20.06 2.24 11.39
C GLY A 369 -20.55 0.97 12.12
N ARG A 370 -21.52 1.06 13.05
CA ARG A 370 -21.99 -0.06 13.89
C ARG A 370 -23.22 -0.80 13.34
N VAL A 371 -24.01 -0.16 12.49
CA VAL A 371 -25.17 -0.75 11.81
C VAL A 371 -24.88 -0.77 10.32
N ARG A 372 -24.88 -1.95 9.71
CA ARG A 372 -24.57 -2.14 8.29
C ARG A 372 -25.66 -2.95 7.60
N PHE A 373 -25.87 -2.65 6.33
CA PHE A 373 -26.71 -3.47 5.46
C PHE A 373 -25.90 -4.65 4.93
N SER A 374 -26.47 -5.86 4.95
CA SER A 374 -25.89 -7.02 4.27
C SER A 374 -26.30 -7.02 2.79
N GLU A 375 -25.37 -6.59 1.95
CA GLU A 375 -25.52 -6.56 0.50
C GLU A 375 -25.67 -7.95 -0.11
N HIS A 376 -26.36 -8.01 -1.25
CA HIS A 376 -26.54 -9.24 -2.01
C HIS A 376 -26.08 -9.03 -3.45
N ILE A 377 -25.61 -10.11 -4.06
CA ILE A 377 -25.16 -10.15 -5.45
C ILE A 377 -26.15 -11.02 -6.22
N ALA A 378 -26.70 -10.49 -7.31
CA ALA A 378 -27.44 -11.28 -8.29
C ALA A 378 -26.45 -11.87 -9.31
N GLY A 379 -26.58 -13.14 -9.66
CA GLY A 379 -25.68 -13.77 -10.63
C GLY A 379 -25.48 -15.27 -10.37
N ASP A 380 -24.40 -15.82 -10.92
CA ASP A 380 -24.04 -17.22 -10.72
C ASP A 380 -23.52 -17.47 -9.30
N GLY A 381 -24.31 -18.18 -8.50
CA GLY A 381 -23.95 -18.53 -7.12
C GLY A 381 -22.66 -19.34 -6.99
N GLY A 382 -22.32 -20.15 -7.99
CA GLY A 382 -21.07 -20.92 -8.03
C GLY A 382 -19.85 -20.01 -8.05
N THR A 383 -19.84 -19.03 -8.94
CA THR A 383 -18.79 -18.01 -9.06
C THR A 383 -18.65 -17.19 -7.77
N ILE A 384 -19.78 -16.74 -7.21
CA ILE A 384 -19.77 -15.96 -5.96
C ILE A 384 -19.22 -16.80 -4.80
N PHE A 385 -19.62 -18.07 -4.69
CA PHE A 385 -19.08 -19.00 -3.71
C PHE A 385 -17.58 -19.22 -3.89
N THR A 386 -17.09 -19.37 -5.12
CA THR A 386 -15.66 -19.48 -5.41
C THR A 386 -14.89 -18.24 -4.98
N HIS A 387 -15.39 -17.03 -5.28
CA HIS A 387 -14.76 -15.79 -4.82
C HIS A 387 -14.77 -15.65 -3.30
N ALA A 388 -15.89 -15.96 -2.63
CA ALA A 388 -15.96 -15.97 -1.17
C ALA A 388 -14.95 -16.95 -0.56
N SER A 389 -14.75 -18.11 -1.20
CA SER A 389 -13.77 -19.11 -0.79
C SER A 389 -12.33 -18.64 -1.01
N ARG A 390 -12.02 -18.00 -2.14
CA ARG A 390 -10.70 -17.39 -2.43
C ARG A 390 -10.35 -16.29 -1.42
N LEU A 391 -11.36 -15.57 -0.93
CA LEU A 391 -11.18 -14.55 0.12
C LEU A 391 -11.09 -15.15 1.55
N GLY A 392 -11.23 -16.47 1.71
CA GLY A 392 -11.17 -17.13 3.01
C GLY A 392 -12.40 -16.89 3.91
N LEU A 393 -13.55 -16.55 3.32
CA LEU A 393 -14.81 -16.33 4.04
C LEU A 393 -15.50 -17.67 4.41
N GLU A 394 -16.45 -17.60 5.34
CA GLU A 394 -17.19 -18.76 5.88
C GLU A 394 -18.12 -19.43 4.85
N GLY A 395 -18.62 -18.67 3.88
CA GLY A 395 -19.48 -19.19 2.81
C GLY A 395 -20.49 -18.14 2.34
N ILE A 396 -21.57 -18.61 1.74
CA ILE A 396 -22.66 -17.76 1.25
C ILE A 396 -24.04 -18.29 1.67
N VAL A 397 -25.00 -17.38 1.76
CA VAL A 397 -26.43 -17.70 1.86
C VAL A 397 -27.11 -17.24 0.57
N SER A 398 -27.65 -18.19 -0.18
CA SER A 398 -28.42 -17.93 -1.39
C SER A 398 -29.90 -17.86 -1.02
N LYS A 399 -30.58 -16.78 -1.41
CA LYS A 399 -31.98 -16.54 -1.08
C LYS A 399 -32.78 -16.28 -2.35
N MET A 400 -33.99 -16.83 -2.44
CA MET A 400 -34.88 -16.59 -3.58
C MET A 400 -35.43 -15.15 -3.53
N ALA A 401 -35.13 -14.35 -4.54
CA ALA A 401 -35.44 -12.92 -4.63
C ALA A 401 -36.93 -12.59 -4.47
N SER A 402 -37.80 -13.45 -5.00
CA SER A 402 -39.25 -13.30 -4.98
C SER A 402 -39.92 -13.88 -3.74
N ALA A 403 -39.19 -14.62 -2.89
CA ALA A 403 -39.81 -15.38 -1.82
C ALA A 403 -40.28 -14.47 -0.65
N PRO A 404 -41.46 -14.77 -0.09
CA PRO A 404 -41.90 -14.17 1.16
C PRO A 404 -41.05 -14.71 2.33
N TYR A 405 -41.05 -14.00 3.45
CA TYR A 405 -40.45 -14.48 4.68
C TYR A 405 -41.34 -15.55 5.32
N ARG A 406 -40.74 -16.69 5.66
CA ARG A 406 -41.43 -17.82 6.30
C ARG A 406 -40.60 -18.27 7.50
N SER A 407 -41.23 -18.35 8.66
CA SER A 407 -40.60 -18.85 9.88
C SER A 407 -40.22 -20.32 9.75
N GLY A 408 -39.19 -20.73 10.50
CA GLY A 408 -38.68 -22.09 10.45
C GLY A 408 -37.77 -22.36 9.25
N ARG A 409 -37.45 -23.64 9.01
CA ARG A 409 -36.51 -24.05 7.96
C ARG A 409 -37.16 -24.04 6.58
N VAL A 410 -36.52 -23.37 5.62
CA VAL A 410 -37.06 -23.21 4.26
C VAL A 410 -36.05 -23.64 3.19
N LYS A 411 -36.55 -23.99 2.02
CA LYS A 411 -35.73 -24.26 0.82
C LYS A 411 -35.48 -23.02 -0.03
N THR A 412 -36.17 -21.91 0.24
CA THR A 412 -35.96 -20.63 -0.45
C THR A 412 -34.72 -19.89 0.06
N TRP A 413 -34.12 -20.36 1.16
CA TRP A 413 -32.82 -19.91 1.67
C TRP A 413 -31.91 -21.13 1.77
N LEU A 414 -30.80 -21.12 1.05
CA LEU A 414 -29.81 -22.17 1.00
C LEU A 414 -28.48 -21.64 1.52
N LYS A 415 -27.80 -22.37 2.40
CA LYS A 415 -26.45 -22.05 2.85
C LYS A 415 -25.45 -23.04 2.27
N VAL A 416 -24.36 -22.51 1.74
CA VAL A 416 -23.21 -23.28 1.27
C VAL A 416 -22.00 -22.74 2.01
N LYS A 417 -21.34 -23.61 2.78
CA LYS A 417 -20.17 -23.25 3.58
C LYS A 417 -18.89 -23.66 2.88
N THR A 418 -17.81 -22.94 3.14
CA THR A 418 -16.46 -23.28 2.65
C THR A 418 -15.82 -24.41 3.45
N THR A 419 -16.36 -24.71 4.64
CA THR A 419 -15.95 -25.79 5.54
C THR A 419 -17.12 -26.65 6.00
N GLN A 420 -16.82 -27.89 6.40
CA GLN A 420 -17.80 -28.78 7.01
C GLN A 420 -17.84 -28.53 8.51
N SER A 421 -18.99 -28.72 9.15
CA SER A 421 -19.07 -28.78 10.61
C SER A 421 -19.99 -29.90 11.02
N GLY A 422 -19.74 -30.50 12.16
CA GLY A 422 -20.62 -31.52 12.69
C GLY A 422 -20.35 -31.85 14.15
N PRO A 423 -21.31 -32.55 14.78
CA PRO A 423 -21.16 -33.06 16.13
C PRO A 423 -20.24 -34.28 16.15
N PHE A 424 -19.37 -34.37 17.15
CA PHE A 424 -18.50 -35.51 17.40
C PHE A 424 -18.55 -35.90 18.88
N VAL A 425 -18.41 -37.18 19.16
CA VAL A 425 -18.33 -37.70 20.53
C VAL A 425 -16.89 -37.61 21.01
N VAL A 426 -16.68 -37.09 22.22
CA VAL A 426 -15.35 -37.06 22.84
C VAL A 426 -15.03 -38.42 23.44
N ALA A 427 -14.02 -39.08 22.88
CA ALA A 427 -13.52 -40.37 23.34
C ALA A 427 -12.39 -40.23 24.38
N GLY A 428 -11.69 -39.10 24.38
CA GLY A 428 -10.59 -38.82 25.31
C GLY A 428 -10.08 -37.39 25.14
N PHE A 429 -9.20 -36.95 26.04
CA PHE A 429 -8.55 -35.64 25.95
C PHE A 429 -7.08 -35.71 26.38
N ILE A 430 -6.28 -34.77 25.90
CA ILE A 430 -4.91 -34.55 26.37
C ILE A 430 -4.92 -33.28 27.22
N PRO A 431 -4.47 -33.32 28.49
CA PRO A 431 -4.36 -32.11 29.31
C PRO A 431 -3.43 -31.07 28.66
N SER A 432 -3.72 -29.79 28.87
CA SER A 432 -2.85 -28.70 28.45
C SER A 432 -1.51 -28.79 29.20
N SER A 433 -0.42 -28.46 28.50
CA SER A 433 0.92 -28.37 29.11
C SER A 433 1.10 -27.11 29.94
N VAL A 434 0.19 -26.14 29.83
CA VAL A 434 0.20 -24.88 30.59
C VAL A 434 -0.60 -25.01 31.88
N ASP A 435 -1.73 -25.71 31.82
CA ASP A 435 -2.58 -26.00 32.98
C ASP A 435 -3.11 -27.43 32.88
N SER A 436 -2.69 -28.28 33.83
CA SER A 436 -3.13 -29.67 33.91
C SER A 436 -4.65 -29.85 34.12
N ARG A 437 -5.35 -28.79 34.55
CA ARG A 437 -6.82 -28.73 34.69
C ARG A 437 -7.50 -28.09 33.48
N SER A 438 -6.86 -28.09 32.32
CA SER A 438 -7.43 -27.59 31.07
C SER A 438 -7.19 -28.60 29.94
N VAL A 439 -8.09 -28.66 28.96
CA VAL A 439 -7.93 -29.49 27.75
C VAL A 439 -6.97 -28.82 26.76
N GLY A 440 -5.95 -29.56 26.30
CA GLY A 440 -5.06 -29.15 25.20
C GLY A 440 -5.44 -29.76 23.85
N ALA A 441 -6.05 -30.94 23.84
CA ALA A 441 -6.61 -31.56 22.63
C ALA A 441 -7.71 -32.57 22.98
N LEU A 442 -8.64 -32.83 22.06
CA LEU A 442 -9.65 -33.89 22.17
C LEU A 442 -9.39 -35.01 21.15
N VAL A 443 -9.76 -36.23 21.54
CA VAL A 443 -9.87 -37.41 20.68
C VAL A 443 -11.34 -37.60 20.36
N LEU A 444 -11.67 -37.71 19.07
CA LEU A 444 -13.04 -37.69 18.59
C LEU A 444 -13.45 -39.04 18.00
N GLY A 445 -14.74 -39.36 18.13
CA GLY A 445 -15.36 -40.51 17.50
C GLY A 445 -16.81 -40.26 17.08
N GLU A 446 -17.33 -41.17 16.26
CA GLU A 446 -18.71 -41.18 15.76
C GLU A 446 -19.24 -42.61 15.72
N HIS A 447 -20.55 -42.79 15.82
CA HIS A 447 -21.15 -44.11 15.70
C HIS A 447 -21.35 -44.51 14.23
N VAL A 448 -20.73 -45.61 13.80
CA VAL A 448 -20.95 -46.23 12.47
C VAL A 448 -21.44 -47.65 12.70
N GLY A 449 -22.65 -47.97 12.23
CA GLY A 449 -23.26 -49.28 12.44
C GLY A 449 -23.39 -49.66 13.93
N GLY A 450 -23.70 -48.68 14.79
CA GLY A 450 -23.85 -48.86 16.23
C GLY A 450 -22.53 -48.98 17.01
N LYS A 451 -21.37 -48.87 16.37
CA LYS A 451 -20.04 -48.91 17.03
C LYS A 451 -19.37 -47.54 16.95
N LEU A 452 -18.77 -47.10 18.07
CA LEU A 452 -17.97 -45.88 18.10
C LEU A 452 -16.64 -46.12 17.36
N VAL A 453 -16.41 -45.37 16.27
CA VAL A 453 -15.18 -45.43 15.47
C VAL A 453 -14.38 -44.14 15.58
N PRO A 454 -13.04 -44.17 15.42
CA PRO A 454 -12.22 -42.97 15.46
C PRO A 454 -12.57 -42.00 14.33
N SER A 455 -12.70 -40.72 14.67
CA SER A 455 -12.99 -39.66 13.71
C SER A 455 -11.90 -38.60 13.63
N GLY A 456 -10.86 -38.66 14.46
CA GLY A 456 -9.69 -37.77 14.42
C GLY A 456 -9.39 -37.09 15.75
N HIS A 457 -8.54 -36.06 15.70
CA HIS A 457 -8.16 -35.24 16.85
C HIS A 457 -8.40 -33.76 16.58
N VAL A 458 -8.68 -33.00 17.64
CA VAL A 458 -8.78 -31.54 17.58
C VAL A 458 -7.91 -30.93 18.67
N GLY A 459 -6.91 -30.17 18.27
CA GLY A 459 -5.97 -29.48 19.17
C GLY A 459 -6.02 -27.96 19.04
N SER A 460 -7.08 -27.41 18.43
CA SER A 460 -7.24 -25.98 18.16
C SER A 460 -8.70 -25.53 18.35
N GLY A 461 -8.93 -24.23 18.52
CA GLY A 461 -10.27 -23.67 18.80
C GLY A 461 -10.62 -23.53 20.29
N PHE A 462 -9.70 -23.91 21.19
CA PHE A 462 -9.88 -23.76 22.63
C PHE A 462 -9.48 -22.35 23.10
N SER A 463 -10.31 -21.74 23.94
CA SER A 463 -9.96 -20.62 24.82
C SER A 463 -9.59 -21.16 26.19
N ALA A 464 -8.81 -20.43 27.00
CA ALA A 464 -8.46 -20.87 28.36
C ALA A 464 -9.71 -21.27 29.18
N SER A 465 -10.78 -20.48 29.06
CA SER A 465 -12.05 -20.75 29.75
C SER A 465 -12.78 -22.02 29.26
N ASN A 466 -12.86 -22.26 27.94
CA ASN A 466 -13.57 -23.43 27.43
C ASN A 466 -12.74 -24.71 27.58
N ALA A 467 -11.40 -24.61 27.55
CA ALA A 467 -10.50 -25.70 27.83
C ALA A 467 -10.67 -26.19 29.27
N HIS A 468 -10.79 -25.27 30.23
CA HIS A 468 -11.06 -25.59 31.63
C HIS A 468 -12.48 -26.16 31.82
N ALA A 469 -13.50 -25.56 31.21
CA ALA A 469 -14.88 -26.07 31.31
C ALA A 469 -15.05 -27.47 30.69
N LEU A 470 -14.38 -27.74 29.56
CA LEU A 470 -14.31 -29.08 28.98
C LEU A 470 -13.58 -30.04 29.91
N TRP A 471 -12.48 -29.62 30.52
CA TRP A 471 -11.77 -30.44 31.51
C TRP A 471 -12.70 -30.80 32.67
N GLN A 472 -13.39 -29.83 33.28
CA GLN A 472 -14.35 -30.07 34.36
C GLN A 472 -15.47 -31.06 33.97
N ALA A 473 -15.87 -31.07 32.70
CA ALA A 473 -16.88 -31.99 32.19
C ALA A 473 -16.35 -33.40 31.90
N LEU A 474 -15.09 -33.51 31.45
CA LEU A 474 -14.48 -34.75 30.97
C LEU A 474 -13.72 -35.48 32.08
N ASP A 475 -13.13 -34.76 33.03
CA ASP A 475 -12.32 -35.32 34.11
C ASP A 475 -13.07 -36.35 34.98
N PRO A 476 -14.33 -36.09 35.37
CA PRO A 476 -15.12 -37.06 36.15
C PRO A 476 -15.50 -38.31 35.35
N LEU A 477 -15.42 -38.26 34.02
CA LEU A 477 -15.80 -39.35 33.11
C LEU A 477 -14.63 -40.27 32.75
N ARG A 478 -13.47 -40.13 33.40
CA ARG A 478 -12.26 -40.91 33.06
C ARG A 478 -12.49 -42.41 33.17
N THR A 479 -11.97 -43.14 32.18
CA THR A 479 -11.95 -44.61 32.17
C THR A 479 -10.53 -45.13 31.95
N LYS A 480 -10.27 -46.35 32.43
CA LYS A 480 -9.00 -47.06 32.21
C LYS A 480 -8.92 -47.69 30.81
N THR A 481 -10.06 -47.93 30.18
CA THR A 481 -10.17 -48.64 28.91
C THR A 481 -10.47 -47.65 27.79
N ALA A 482 -9.69 -47.68 26.70
CA ALA A 482 -9.94 -46.82 25.55
C ALA A 482 -11.30 -47.18 24.91
N PRO A 483 -12.22 -46.22 24.72
CA PRO A 483 -13.51 -46.46 24.07
C PRO A 483 -13.41 -46.66 22.55
N LEU A 484 -12.23 -46.41 21.95
CA LEU A 484 -11.93 -46.60 20.53
C LEU A 484 -10.96 -47.79 20.36
N LYS A 485 -11.25 -48.70 19.42
CA LYS A 485 -10.54 -49.98 19.22
C LYS A 485 -9.43 -49.97 18.15
N ASP A 486 -8.81 -48.82 17.83
CA ASP A 486 -7.81 -48.73 16.75
C ASP A 486 -6.43 -48.21 17.24
N GLU A 487 -5.34 -48.76 16.68
CA GLU A 487 -3.95 -48.58 17.12
C GLU A 487 -3.37 -47.19 16.78
N THR A 488 -4.01 -46.44 15.88
CA THR A 488 -3.65 -45.04 15.56
C THR A 488 -3.91 -44.06 16.71
N ALA A 489 -4.65 -44.48 17.75
CA ALA A 489 -5.01 -43.67 18.91
C ALA A 489 -3.98 -43.73 20.07
N THR A 490 -2.76 -44.22 19.82
CA THR A 490 -1.67 -44.31 20.81
C THR A 490 -0.87 -43.01 20.93
N ALA A 491 -1.54 -41.88 21.19
CA ALA A 491 -0.85 -40.69 21.68
C ALA A 491 -0.56 -40.85 23.18
N LYS A 492 0.72 -41.05 23.55
CA LYS A 492 1.18 -41.08 24.95
C LYS A 492 0.70 -39.81 25.66
N GLY A 493 -0.17 -39.92 26.67
CA GLY A 493 -0.71 -38.78 27.44
C GLY A 493 -2.23 -38.56 27.35
N VAL A 494 -2.96 -39.29 26.52
CA VAL A 494 -4.43 -39.22 26.45
C VAL A 494 -5.07 -39.74 27.76
N LYS A 495 -6.04 -38.99 28.28
CA LYS A 495 -6.98 -39.39 29.32
C LYS A 495 -8.27 -39.83 28.64
N TRP A 496 -8.51 -41.13 28.65
CA TRP A 496 -9.73 -41.73 28.08
C TRP A 496 -10.94 -41.41 28.94
N VAL A 497 -12.08 -41.16 28.31
CA VAL A 497 -13.34 -40.84 29.01
C VAL A 497 -14.50 -41.66 28.47
N GLU A 498 -15.56 -41.81 29.26
CA GLU A 498 -16.82 -42.34 28.77
C GLU A 498 -17.34 -41.43 27.64
N PRO A 499 -17.72 -42.00 26.47
CA PRO A 499 -18.10 -41.25 25.27
C PRO A 499 -19.51 -40.65 25.39
N ARG A 500 -19.68 -39.72 26.34
CA ARG A 500 -20.96 -39.06 26.69
C ARG A 500 -21.02 -37.59 26.29
N VAL A 501 -19.86 -36.94 26.17
CA VAL A 501 -19.77 -35.52 25.82
C VAL A 501 -19.73 -35.36 24.31
N VAL A 502 -20.58 -34.48 23.78
CA VAL A 502 -20.63 -34.15 22.36
C VAL A 502 -20.09 -32.73 22.15
N VAL A 503 -19.27 -32.56 21.14
CA VAL A 503 -18.68 -31.28 20.74
C VAL A 503 -18.96 -30.99 19.28
N GLU A 504 -19.20 -29.73 18.94
CA GLU A 504 -19.30 -29.29 17.56
C GLU A 504 -17.89 -28.96 17.05
N ILE A 505 -17.51 -29.57 15.93
CA ILE A 505 -16.20 -29.42 15.32
C ILE A 505 -16.39 -28.90 13.90
N GLU A 506 -15.66 -27.84 13.55
CA GLU A 506 -15.47 -27.46 12.16
C GLU A 506 -14.27 -28.22 11.60
N TYR A 507 -14.40 -28.77 10.40
CA TYR A 507 -13.34 -29.51 9.72
C TYR A 507 -13.44 -29.33 8.21
N ARG A 508 -12.33 -29.52 7.51
CA ARG A 508 -12.25 -29.23 6.07
C ARG A 508 -12.68 -30.40 5.22
N SER A 509 -12.18 -31.58 5.55
CA SER A 509 -12.36 -32.79 4.76
C SER A 509 -12.22 -34.01 5.64
N ARG A 510 -12.68 -35.15 5.12
CA ARG A 510 -12.45 -36.46 5.71
C ARG A 510 -11.50 -37.24 4.83
N THR A 511 -10.62 -38.03 5.45
CA THR A 511 -9.85 -39.04 4.74
C THR A 511 -10.75 -40.15 4.22
N ALA A 512 -10.23 -40.98 3.32
CA ALA A 512 -10.91 -42.21 2.90
C ALA A 512 -11.22 -43.14 4.09
N SER A 513 -10.44 -43.08 5.17
CA SER A 513 -10.68 -43.80 6.42
C SER A 513 -11.70 -43.13 7.35
N GLY A 514 -12.25 -41.97 6.99
CA GLY A 514 -13.28 -41.26 7.76
C GLY A 514 -12.76 -40.24 8.78
N LEU A 515 -11.44 -40.08 8.92
CA LEU A 515 -10.81 -39.14 9.86
C LEU A 515 -10.93 -37.70 9.35
N ILE A 516 -11.37 -36.78 10.21
CA ILE A 516 -11.46 -35.36 9.89
C ILE A 516 -10.08 -34.70 9.87
N ARG A 517 -9.92 -33.71 8.99
CA ARG A 517 -8.71 -32.88 8.88
C ARG A 517 -9.01 -31.42 9.15
N HIS A 518 -8.03 -30.72 9.75
CA HIS A 518 -8.11 -29.31 10.14
C HIS A 518 -9.30 -29.04 11.06
N ALA A 519 -9.41 -29.89 12.09
CA ALA A 519 -10.45 -29.81 13.09
C ALA A 519 -10.22 -28.61 14.02
N VAL A 520 -11.24 -27.78 14.17
CA VAL A 520 -11.29 -26.66 15.10
C VAL A 520 -12.48 -26.86 16.02
N PHE A 521 -12.23 -26.83 17.32
CA PHE A 521 -13.27 -26.89 18.33
C PHE A 521 -14.12 -25.63 18.25
N ARG A 522 -15.44 -25.77 18.13
CA ARG A 522 -16.37 -24.64 18.17
C ARG A 522 -16.97 -24.50 19.56
N GLU A 523 -17.74 -25.50 19.98
CA GLU A 523 -18.42 -25.48 21.27
C GLU A 523 -18.76 -26.89 21.77
N ARG A 524 -19.11 -26.98 23.05
CA ARG A 524 -19.75 -28.16 23.63
C ARG A 524 -21.24 -28.12 23.29
N VAL A 525 -21.79 -29.25 22.85
CA VAL A 525 -23.22 -29.37 22.53
C VAL A 525 -23.94 -29.96 23.73
N ASP A 526 -24.62 -29.10 24.49
CA ASP A 526 -25.44 -29.53 25.62
C ASP A 526 -26.77 -30.15 25.14
N ASN A 527 -27.29 -31.12 25.89
CA ASN A 527 -28.56 -31.83 25.61
C ASN A 527 -28.60 -32.68 24.31
N LYS A 528 -27.46 -33.11 23.77
CA LYS A 528 -27.40 -34.08 22.67
C LYS A 528 -26.88 -35.44 23.16
N ASN A 529 -27.61 -36.51 22.87
CA ASN A 529 -27.18 -37.86 23.22
C ASN A 529 -26.04 -38.29 22.28
N ALA A 530 -24.95 -38.82 22.84
CA ALA A 530 -23.80 -39.30 22.08
C ALA A 530 -24.17 -40.43 21.11
N ALA A 531 -25.20 -41.23 21.42
CA ALA A 531 -25.70 -42.29 20.56
C ALA A 531 -26.32 -41.75 19.24
N ASP A 532 -26.81 -40.51 19.23
CA ASP A 532 -27.42 -39.87 18.06
C ASP A 532 -26.36 -39.26 17.12
N VAL A 533 -25.09 -39.31 17.51
CA VAL A 533 -23.96 -38.85 16.69
C VAL A 533 -23.50 -40.00 15.81
N ALA A 534 -24.21 -40.22 14.71
CA ALA A 534 -23.99 -41.32 13.78
C ALA A 534 -23.55 -40.85 12.38
N ARG A 535 -22.74 -41.68 11.71
CA ARG A 535 -22.29 -41.49 10.32
C ARG A 535 -22.79 -42.64 9.45
N ASP A 536 -23.39 -42.31 8.31
CA ASP A 536 -23.86 -43.30 7.32
C ASP A 536 -22.69 -44.05 6.67
N ALA A 537 -22.81 -45.38 6.58
CA ALA A 537 -21.76 -46.26 6.05
C ALA A 537 -21.55 -46.13 4.52
N ALA A 538 -22.47 -45.49 3.79
CA ALA A 538 -22.55 -45.54 2.32
C ALA A 538 -21.78 -44.42 1.57
N ALA A 539 -21.14 -43.47 2.26
CA ALA A 539 -20.52 -42.30 1.62
C ALA A 539 -19.00 -42.43 1.37
N ALA A 540 -18.54 -43.56 0.80
CA ALA A 540 -17.15 -43.71 0.35
C ALA A 540 -17.04 -43.50 -1.18
N PRO A 541 -16.60 -42.33 -1.67
CA PRO A 541 -16.35 -42.14 -3.10
C PRO A 541 -15.05 -42.82 -3.57
N VAL A 542 -15.09 -43.29 -4.82
CA VAL A 542 -14.07 -44.10 -5.52
C VAL A 542 -12.74 -43.35 -5.67
N ALA A 543 -11.65 -44.04 -5.34
CA ALA A 543 -10.29 -43.49 -5.25
C ALA A 543 -9.63 -43.23 -6.61
N ALA A 544 -9.13 -42.01 -6.83
CA ALA A 544 -8.06 -41.75 -7.78
C ALA A 544 -6.70 -41.97 -7.09
N LYS A 545 -5.93 -42.95 -7.58
CA LYS A 545 -4.59 -43.28 -7.11
C LYS A 545 -3.60 -42.16 -7.44
N ARG A 546 -3.16 -41.41 -6.43
CA ARG A 546 -1.77 -40.91 -6.34
C ARG A 546 -1.24 -41.24 -4.95
N ARG A 547 -0.39 -42.27 -4.87
CA ARG A 547 0.45 -42.53 -3.70
C ARG A 547 1.44 -41.35 -3.59
N ARG A 548 1.28 -40.48 -2.60
CA ARG A 548 2.40 -39.73 -2.05
C ARG A 548 3.07 -40.65 -1.03
N GLU A 549 4.35 -40.88 -1.19
CA GLU A 549 5.17 -41.65 -0.24
C GLU A 549 5.03 -41.04 1.15
N MET A 550 4.75 -41.88 2.15
CA MET A 550 4.79 -41.49 3.56
C MET A 550 6.24 -41.21 3.93
N VAL A 551 6.63 -39.95 3.96
CA VAL A 551 7.87 -39.50 4.59
C VAL A 551 7.77 -39.80 6.10
N PRO A 552 8.81 -40.34 6.75
CA PRO A 552 8.77 -40.59 8.19
C PRO A 552 8.48 -39.29 8.93
N LEU A 553 7.40 -39.27 9.74
CA LEU A 553 7.03 -38.08 10.51
C LEU A 553 8.19 -37.69 11.46
N VAL A 554 8.67 -36.46 11.31
CA VAL A 554 9.49 -35.81 12.35
C VAL A 554 8.73 -35.87 13.67
N ARG A 555 9.33 -36.47 14.69
CA ARG A 555 8.70 -36.63 16.00
C ARG A 555 8.55 -35.27 16.69
N LEU A 556 7.31 -34.80 16.83
CA LEU A 556 7.01 -33.57 17.56
C LEU A 556 7.00 -33.79 19.08
N THR A 557 7.81 -33.04 19.82
CA THR A 557 7.72 -32.98 21.28
C THR A 557 6.81 -31.83 21.71
N ASN A 558 6.04 -32.03 22.78
CA ASN A 558 5.04 -31.08 23.27
C ASN A 558 4.07 -30.59 22.18
N PRO A 559 3.39 -31.49 21.44
CA PRO A 559 2.51 -31.12 20.33
C PRO A 559 1.37 -30.19 20.74
N GLY A 560 0.87 -30.30 21.98
CA GLY A 560 -0.18 -29.44 22.54
C GLY A 560 0.29 -28.06 23.04
N ARG A 561 1.58 -27.71 22.90
CA ARG A 561 2.07 -26.39 23.29
C ARG A 561 1.39 -25.31 22.45
N LEU A 562 0.78 -24.33 23.12
CA LEU A 562 0.17 -23.16 22.46
C LEU A 562 1.27 -22.22 21.95
N LEU A 563 1.29 -22.00 20.64
CA LEU A 563 2.20 -21.05 19.99
C LEU A 563 1.51 -19.68 19.81
N TRP A 564 0.21 -19.70 19.53
CA TRP A 564 -0.67 -18.52 19.56
C TRP A 564 -1.83 -18.78 20.51
N PRO A 565 -1.72 -18.39 21.80
CA PRO A 565 -2.72 -18.72 22.82
C PRO A 565 -4.12 -18.21 22.52
N GLU A 566 -4.25 -16.96 22.06
CA GLU A 566 -5.55 -16.35 21.71
C GLU A 566 -6.26 -17.08 20.57
N GLN A 567 -5.50 -17.56 19.57
CA GLN A 567 -6.05 -18.28 18.43
C GLN A 567 -6.14 -19.79 18.69
N GLY A 568 -5.68 -20.27 19.85
CA GLY A 568 -5.64 -21.69 20.18
C GLY A 568 -4.74 -22.51 19.25
N ILE A 569 -3.76 -21.91 18.57
CA ILE A 569 -2.91 -22.64 17.62
C ILE A 569 -1.76 -23.29 18.40
N THR A 570 -1.75 -24.61 18.36
CA THR A 570 -0.73 -25.44 18.97
C THR A 570 0.44 -25.71 18.01
N LYS A 571 1.53 -26.24 18.55
CA LYS A 571 2.67 -26.72 17.78
C LYS A 571 2.29 -27.80 16.76
N GLN A 572 1.40 -28.73 17.14
CA GLN A 572 0.82 -29.68 16.21
C GLN A 572 0.03 -28.97 15.11
N GLY A 573 -0.81 -28.00 15.47
CA GLY A 573 -1.59 -27.23 14.49
C GLY A 573 -0.71 -26.50 13.46
N LEU A 574 0.45 -25.97 13.88
CA LEU A 574 1.41 -25.36 12.95
C LEU A 574 2.07 -26.40 12.02
N ALA A 575 2.37 -27.59 12.54
CA ALA A 575 2.93 -28.69 11.73
C ALA A 575 1.93 -29.19 10.68
N ASP A 576 0.66 -29.34 11.07
CA ASP A 576 -0.42 -29.75 10.18
C ASP A 576 -0.64 -28.70 9.08
N PHE A 577 -0.58 -27.40 9.44
CA PHE A 577 -0.65 -26.30 8.50
C PHE A 577 0.47 -26.37 7.44
N TYR A 578 1.73 -26.47 7.86
CA TYR A 578 2.84 -26.51 6.90
C TYR A 578 2.88 -27.80 6.07
N THR A 579 2.38 -28.92 6.61
CA THR A 579 2.19 -30.16 5.84
C THR A 579 1.18 -29.96 4.72
N GLU A 580 0.10 -29.23 4.98
CA GLU A 580 -0.95 -28.96 3.99
C GLU A 580 -0.50 -28.00 2.89
N ILE A 581 0.30 -26.98 3.24
CA ILE A 581 0.77 -25.97 2.29
C ILE A 581 2.19 -26.23 1.77
N ALA A 582 2.74 -27.44 2.00
CA ALA A 582 4.12 -27.78 1.67
C ALA A 582 4.47 -27.47 0.20
N ASP A 583 3.59 -27.86 -0.72
CA ASP A 583 3.75 -27.63 -2.16
C ASP A 583 3.79 -26.14 -2.53
N TRP A 584 3.24 -25.27 -1.69
CA TRP A 584 3.19 -23.82 -1.88
C TRP A 584 4.38 -23.11 -1.25
N ILE A 585 4.77 -23.49 -0.03
CA ILE A 585 5.87 -22.82 0.68
C ILE A 585 7.26 -23.26 0.23
N LEU A 586 7.46 -24.57 0.02
CA LEU A 586 8.78 -25.13 -0.29
C LEU A 586 9.45 -24.47 -1.50
N PRO A 587 8.77 -24.18 -2.62
CA PRO A 587 9.40 -23.52 -3.76
C PRO A 587 10.02 -22.14 -3.44
N HIS A 588 9.60 -21.50 -2.34
CA HIS A 588 10.10 -20.18 -1.94
C HIS A 588 11.13 -20.19 -0.82
N VAL A 589 11.24 -21.29 -0.05
CA VAL A 589 12.15 -21.38 1.12
C VAL A 589 13.19 -22.50 1.01
N ALA A 590 12.92 -23.53 0.22
CA ALA A 590 13.83 -24.66 0.09
C ALA A 590 15.13 -24.26 -0.64
N GLY A 591 16.25 -24.85 -0.23
CA GLY A 591 17.57 -24.57 -0.83
C GLY A 591 18.10 -23.16 -0.58
N ARG A 592 17.60 -22.44 0.43
CA ARG A 592 18.02 -21.07 0.75
C ARG A 592 18.59 -20.98 2.17
N PRO A 593 19.63 -20.14 2.40
CA PRO A 593 20.01 -19.77 3.76
C PRO A 593 18.84 -19.07 4.47
N LEU A 594 18.59 -19.45 5.71
CA LEU A 594 17.44 -19.00 6.49
C LEU A 594 17.88 -18.20 7.72
N SER A 595 17.16 -17.11 7.99
CA SER A 595 17.06 -16.53 9.33
C SER A 595 15.71 -16.92 9.93
N LEU A 596 15.72 -17.46 11.14
CA LEU A 596 14.54 -18.07 11.75
C LEU A 596 14.14 -17.29 13.00
N LEU A 597 12.87 -16.90 13.13
CA LEU A 597 12.37 -16.37 14.39
C LEU A 597 11.79 -17.52 15.22
N ARG A 598 12.46 -17.85 16.33
CA ARG A 598 12.06 -18.93 17.24
C ARG A 598 11.36 -18.36 18.46
N CYS A 599 10.24 -18.96 18.83
CA CYS A 599 9.46 -18.62 20.00
C CYS A 599 9.13 -19.90 20.79
N PRO A 600 10.06 -20.43 21.59
CA PRO A 600 9.88 -21.70 22.29
C PRO A 600 8.63 -21.76 23.19
N GLY A 601 8.26 -20.65 23.82
CA GLY A 601 7.04 -20.52 24.64
C GLY A 601 5.82 -19.96 23.89
N GLY A 602 5.88 -19.86 22.56
CA GLY A 602 4.89 -19.14 21.76
C GLY A 602 5.08 -17.62 21.79
N ILE A 603 4.17 -16.90 21.13
CA ILE A 603 4.29 -15.44 20.92
C ILE A 603 4.15 -14.59 22.20
N ALA A 604 3.65 -15.19 23.29
CA ALA A 604 3.50 -14.52 24.58
C ALA A 604 4.82 -14.43 25.37
N GLU A 605 5.81 -15.25 25.00
CA GLU A 605 7.12 -15.29 25.63
C GLU A 605 8.21 -14.71 24.69
N GLN A 606 9.45 -14.72 25.15
CA GLN A 606 10.57 -14.18 24.39
C GLN A 606 10.80 -14.97 23.08
N CYS A 607 10.82 -14.23 21.96
CA CYS A 607 11.27 -14.73 20.67
C CYS A 607 12.68 -14.22 20.35
N PHE A 608 13.44 -14.99 19.59
CA PHE A 608 14.78 -14.59 19.15
C PHE A 608 15.08 -15.07 17.74
N PHE A 609 15.90 -14.30 17.02
CA PHE A 609 16.38 -14.68 15.70
C PHE A 609 17.53 -15.67 15.83
N GLN A 610 17.44 -16.78 15.09
CA GLN A 610 18.45 -17.83 15.00
C GLN A 610 18.90 -17.96 13.55
N LYS A 611 20.21 -17.83 13.32
CA LYS A 611 20.86 -17.95 12.00
C LYS A 611 21.72 -19.20 11.87
N HIS A 612 22.38 -19.58 12.97
CA HIS A 612 23.34 -20.68 13.03
C HIS A 612 22.73 -21.93 13.69
N PRO A 613 23.34 -23.12 13.54
CA PRO A 613 22.94 -24.34 14.23
C PRO A 613 22.89 -24.21 15.75
N TRP A 614 22.14 -25.11 16.39
CA TRP A 614 22.06 -25.23 17.85
C TRP A 614 22.04 -26.71 18.26
N ALA A 615 22.32 -26.96 19.54
CA ALA A 615 22.30 -28.31 20.10
C ALA A 615 20.89 -28.94 20.01
N GLY A 616 20.80 -30.13 19.41
CA GLY A 616 19.53 -30.84 19.19
C GLY A 616 18.86 -30.58 17.82
N LEU A 617 19.57 -29.95 16.89
CA LEU A 617 19.19 -29.91 15.47
C LEU A 617 19.61 -31.23 14.79
N GLU A 618 18.67 -32.15 14.55
CA GLU A 618 18.95 -33.45 13.92
C GLU A 618 18.48 -33.53 12.46
N GLY A 619 19.33 -34.12 11.60
CA GLY A 619 19.03 -34.82 10.34
C GLY A 619 18.48 -34.04 9.14
N ALA A 620 17.41 -33.27 9.33
CA ALA A 620 16.59 -32.74 8.22
C ALA A 620 16.82 -31.25 7.89
N VAL A 621 17.66 -30.56 8.68
CA VAL A 621 18.05 -29.17 8.42
C VAL A 621 19.52 -29.14 8.02
N ARG A 622 19.78 -28.70 6.80
CA ARG A 622 21.12 -28.63 6.20
C ARG A 622 21.90 -27.44 6.75
N GLN A 623 23.18 -27.64 7.00
CA GLN A 623 24.13 -26.58 7.31
C GLN A 623 24.78 -26.09 6.02
N VAL A 624 24.80 -24.78 5.80
CA VAL A 624 25.29 -24.14 4.58
C VAL A 624 26.41 -23.19 4.94
N LYS A 625 27.59 -23.39 4.36
CA LYS A 625 28.70 -22.45 4.51
C LYS A 625 28.45 -21.23 3.60
N VAL A 626 28.41 -20.05 4.20
CA VAL A 626 28.26 -18.78 3.49
C VAL A 626 29.58 -18.00 3.61
N PRO A 627 30.07 -17.34 2.56
CA PRO A 627 31.26 -16.48 2.66
C PRO A 627 31.01 -15.33 3.66
N ASP A 628 32.05 -14.90 4.37
CA ASP A 628 32.03 -13.83 5.39
C ASP A 628 31.17 -14.10 6.65
N ASP A 629 30.72 -15.35 6.85
CA ASP A 629 30.13 -15.80 8.11
C ASP A 629 31.01 -16.90 8.72
N ASP A 630 31.43 -16.71 9.97
CA ASP A 630 32.33 -17.64 10.67
C ASP A 630 31.62 -18.95 11.04
N GLU A 631 30.29 -18.92 11.15
CA GLU A 631 29.46 -20.07 11.49
C GLU A 631 28.53 -20.46 10.34
N PRO A 632 28.27 -21.76 10.11
CA PRO A 632 27.36 -22.19 9.05
C PRO A 632 25.95 -21.64 9.28
N MET A 633 25.25 -21.35 8.19
CA MET A 633 23.84 -21.01 8.18
C MET A 633 22.96 -22.25 8.04
N LEU A 634 21.65 -22.07 8.19
CA LEU A 634 20.66 -23.15 8.08
C LEU A 634 19.87 -23.09 6.77
N ALA A 635 19.59 -24.24 6.18
CA ALA A 635 18.68 -24.40 5.04
C ALA A 635 17.79 -25.63 5.23
N VAL A 636 16.63 -25.64 4.58
CA VAL A 636 15.76 -26.82 4.46
C VAL A 636 15.60 -27.16 2.99
N ASP A 637 15.43 -28.42 2.66
CA ASP A 637 15.29 -28.85 1.26
C ASP A 637 13.90 -29.49 0.99
N ASP A 638 13.18 -29.91 2.03
CA ASP A 638 11.90 -30.61 1.92
C ASP A 638 10.96 -30.38 3.11
N LEU A 639 9.82 -31.10 3.11
CA LEU A 639 8.84 -31.08 4.19
C LEU A 639 9.41 -31.55 5.53
N ALA A 640 10.31 -32.54 5.54
CA ALA A 640 10.89 -33.02 6.80
C ALA A 640 11.72 -31.90 7.45
N GLY A 641 12.52 -31.17 6.68
CA GLY A 641 13.24 -29.99 7.15
C GLY A 641 12.29 -28.91 7.68
N LEU A 642 11.20 -28.62 6.97
CA LEU A 642 10.19 -27.67 7.42
C LEU A 642 9.53 -28.07 8.75
N LEU A 643 9.18 -29.35 8.92
CA LEU A 643 8.63 -29.86 10.17
C LEU A 643 9.65 -29.86 11.32
N GLN A 644 10.93 -30.02 11.02
CA GLN A 644 12.00 -29.85 12.00
C GLN A 644 12.11 -28.40 12.48
N LEU A 645 11.84 -27.40 11.62
CA LEU A 645 11.72 -26.00 12.05
C LEU A 645 10.53 -25.80 13.00
N VAL A 646 9.38 -26.41 12.71
CA VAL A 646 8.20 -26.38 13.61
C VAL A 646 8.53 -27.06 14.95
N GLN A 647 9.22 -28.20 14.91
CA GLN A 647 9.71 -28.89 16.10
C GLN A 647 10.57 -27.97 16.97
N ALA A 648 11.38 -27.13 16.35
CA ALA A 648 12.21 -26.13 17.01
C ALA A 648 11.46 -24.84 17.43
N SER A 649 10.13 -24.79 17.26
CA SER A 649 9.25 -23.65 17.53
C SER A 649 9.61 -22.40 16.72
N VAL A 650 10.04 -22.60 15.48
CA VAL A 650 10.19 -21.52 14.49
C VAL A 650 8.81 -21.05 14.07
N LEU A 651 8.52 -19.76 14.25
CA LEU A 651 7.25 -19.13 13.85
C LEU A 651 7.40 -18.21 12.64
N GLU A 652 8.61 -17.76 12.30
CA GLU A 652 8.85 -17.03 11.05
C GLU A 652 10.09 -17.57 10.33
N ILE A 653 9.95 -17.81 9.03
CA ILE A 653 11.00 -18.28 8.14
C ILE A 653 11.35 -17.13 7.20
N HIS A 654 12.58 -16.64 7.29
CA HIS A 654 13.08 -15.53 6.48
C HIS A 654 14.20 -16.04 5.56
N PRO A 655 13.88 -16.45 4.33
CA PRO A 655 14.90 -16.89 3.38
C PRO A 655 15.73 -15.71 2.89
N TRP A 656 16.99 -15.96 2.57
CA TRP A 656 17.83 -15.03 1.84
C TRP A 656 17.31 -14.82 0.41
N GLY A 657 17.68 -13.67 -0.15
CA GLY A 657 17.47 -13.35 -1.56
C GLY A 657 18.36 -14.12 -2.54
N SER A 658 19.10 -15.14 -2.11
CA SER A 658 19.96 -16.02 -2.91
C SER A 658 19.74 -17.49 -2.52
N THR A 659 20.30 -18.43 -3.28
CA THR A 659 20.28 -19.86 -2.94
C THR A 659 21.52 -20.27 -2.14
N ALA A 660 21.44 -21.39 -1.44
CA ALA A 660 22.53 -21.91 -0.62
C ALA A 660 23.76 -22.29 -1.44
N GLU A 661 23.56 -22.62 -2.72
CA GLU A 661 24.61 -23.02 -3.67
C GLU A 661 25.35 -21.79 -4.24
N ARG A 662 24.68 -20.63 -4.30
CA ARG A 662 25.24 -19.37 -4.81
C ARG A 662 24.91 -18.21 -3.87
N PRO A 663 25.40 -18.22 -2.62
CA PRO A 663 24.96 -17.28 -1.59
C PRO A 663 25.33 -15.82 -1.89
N LEU A 664 26.38 -15.58 -2.69
CA LEU A 664 26.84 -14.24 -3.10
C LEU A 664 26.08 -13.65 -4.30
N LEU A 665 25.26 -14.45 -4.99
CA LEU A 665 24.55 -14.04 -6.19
C LEU A 665 23.04 -14.02 -5.91
N PRO A 666 22.47 -12.85 -5.56
CA PRO A 666 21.03 -12.72 -5.37
C PRO A 666 20.23 -13.11 -6.63
N ASP A 667 19.11 -13.78 -6.39
CA ASP A 667 18.16 -14.24 -7.42
C ASP A 667 16.77 -13.60 -7.26
N ARG A 668 16.64 -12.62 -6.37
CA ARG A 668 15.42 -11.82 -6.20
C ARG A 668 15.68 -10.48 -5.52
N ILE A 669 14.78 -9.55 -5.76
CA ILE A 669 14.71 -8.23 -5.12
C ILE A 669 13.38 -8.12 -4.38
N THR A 670 13.40 -7.56 -3.16
CA THR A 670 12.20 -7.29 -2.35
C THR A 670 12.14 -5.81 -1.96
N PHE A 671 11.04 -5.16 -2.32
CA PHE A 671 10.65 -3.84 -1.82
C PHE A 671 9.65 -4.04 -0.68
N ASP A 672 10.04 -3.74 0.55
CA ASP A 672 9.16 -3.82 1.73
C ASP A 672 8.52 -2.46 2.00
N LEU A 673 7.20 -2.37 1.82
CA LEU A 673 6.43 -1.14 1.97
C LEU A 673 5.94 -1.02 3.40
N ASP A 674 6.68 -0.27 4.23
CA ASP A 674 6.44 -0.16 5.67
C ASP A 674 5.73 1.16 6.02
N PRO A 675 4.39 1.16 6.20
CA PRO A 675 3.65 2.37 6.52
C PRO A 675 3.95 2.87 7.94
N GLY A 676 4.28 4.15 8.06
CA GLY A 676 4.30 4.83 9.36
C GLY A 676 2.90 5.06 9.93
N ASP A 677 2.84 5.52 11.18
CA ASP A 677 1.58 5.75 11.86
C ASP A 677 0.74 6.81 11.14
N GLY A 678 -0.58 6.55 11.05
CA GLY A 678 -1.55 7.42 10.38
C GLY A 678 -1.69 7.24 8.86
N VAL A 679 -0.90 6.36 8.24
CA VAL A 679 -1.03 6.07 6.80
C VAL A 679 -2.27 5.19 6.53
N PRO A 680 -3.23 5.63 5.70
CA PRO A 680 -4.36 4.80 5.29
C PRO A 680 -3.91 3.60 4.43
N TRP A 681 -4.54 2.44 4.60
CA TRP A 681 -4.21 1.23 3.83
C TRP A 681 -4.24 1.43 2.31
N GLN A 682 -5.16 2.26 1.82
CA GLN A 682 -5.24 2.59 0.39
C GLN A 682 -3.93 3.18 -0.13
N ARG A 683 -3.21 3.98 0.68
CA ARG A 683 -1.89 4.50 0.30
C ARG A 683 -0.81 3.41 0.21
N VAL A 684 -0.92 2.35 0.99
CA VAL A 684 -0.01 1.19 0.91
C VAL A 684 -0.25 0.40 -0.38
N VAL A 685 -1.52 0.23 -0.75
CA VAL A 685 -1.92 -0.38 -2.03
C VAL A 685 -1.40 0.45 -3.20
N GLU A 686 -1.63 1.77 -3.17
CA GLU A 686 -1.10 2.70 -4.18
C GLU A 686 0.43 2.59 -4.30
N ALA A 687 1.15 2.57 -3.17
CA ALA A 687 2.60 2.43 -3.18
C ALA A 687 3.09 1.13 -3.84
N ALA A 688 2.37 0.02 -3.67
CA ALA A 688 2.69 -1.25 -4.33
C ALA A 688 2.52 -1.15 -5.85
N PHE A 689 1.46 -0.50 -6.33
CA PHE A 689 1.27 -0.23 -7.76
C PHE A 689 2.30 0.76 -8.31
N ASP A 690 2.73 1.76 -7.53
CA ASP A 690 3.79 2.69 -7.93
C ASP A 690 5.13 1.96 -8.15
N VAL A 691 5.50 1.03 -7.26
CA VAL A 691 6.69 0.18 -7.45
C VAL A 691 6.53 -0.68 -8.70
N ARG A 692 5.38 -1.35 -8.86
CA ARG A 692 5.09 -2.18 -10.05
C ARG A 692 5.25 -1.40 -11.35
N LEU A 693 4.64 -0.22 -11.42
CA LEU A 693 4.67 0.64 -12.62
C LEU A 693 6.09 1.08 -12.97
N ARG A 694 6.94 1.34 -11.97
CA ARG A 694 8.35 1.67 -12.19
C ARG A 694 9.14 0.49 -12.73
N LEU A 695 8.96 -0.69 -12.14
CA LEU A 695 9.60 -1.92 -12.63
C LEU A 695 9.15 -2.25 -14.06
N GLN A 696 7.86 -2.07 -14.37
CA GLN A 696 7.33 -2.27 -15.73
C GLN A 696 7.92 -1.32 -16.77
N LYS A 697 8.33 -0.10 -16.41
CA LYS A 697 9.04 0.81 -17.34
C LYS A 697 10.42 0.30 -17.75
N HIS A 698 10.93 -0.71 -17.03
CA HIS A 698 12.18 -1.38 -17.32
C HIS A 698 11.96 -2.80 -17.87
N ASP A 699 10.74 -3.11 -18.32
CA ASP A 699 10.31 -4.44 -18.75
C ASP A 699 10.50 -5.53 -17.67
N LEU A 700 10.57 -5.12 -16.40
CA LEU A 700 10.68 -6.03 -15.26
C LEU A 700 9.29 -6.38 -14.73
N GLN A 701 9.04 -7.68 -14.58
CA GLN A 701 7.81 -8.17 -13.96
C GLN A 701 8.02 -8.37 -12.46
N SER A 702 7.05 -7.89 -11.70
CA SER A 702 7.04 -7.99 -10.24
C SER A 702 5.79 -8.70 -9.75
N PHE A 703 5.92 -9.32 -8.59
CA PHE A 703 4.91 -10.06 -7.88
C PHE A 703 4.68 -9.41 -6.53
N VAL A 704 3.58 -9.74 -5.86
CA VAL A 704 3.18 -9.04 -4.65
C VAL A 704 2.64 -10.00 -3.61
N LYS A 705 2.92 -9.72 -2.34
CA LYS A 705 2.40 -10.50 -1.22
C LYS A 705 2.07 -9.61 -0.04
N THR A 706 1.10 -10.04 0.76
CA THR A 706 0.93 -9.46 2.09
C THR A 706 2.14 -9.80 2.96
N THR A 707 2.48 -8.91 3.90
CA THR A 707 3.56 -9.20 4.85
C THR A 707 3.08 -10.03 6.03
N GLY A 708 1.77 -10.09 6.30
CA GLY A 708 1.24 -10.56 7.58
C GLY A 708 1.43 -9.54 8.72
N GLY A 709 2.03 -8.39 8.44
CA GLY A 709 2.24 -7.27 9.38
C GLY A 709 1.36 -6.07 9.00
N LYS A 710 1.98 -4.91 8.75
CA LYS A 710 1.28 -3.68 8.35
C LYS A 710 1.38 -3.34 6.85
N GLY A 711 2.32 -3.95 6.14
CA GLY A 711 2.74 -3.55 4.78
C GLY A 711 2.49 -4.58 3.68
N LEU A 712 3.01 -4.28 2.50
CA LEU A 712 3.07 -5.20 1.35
C LEU A 712 4.54 -5.40 0.94
N HIS A 713 4.88 -6.58 0.43
CA HIS A 713 6.14 -6.77 -0.29
C HIS A 713 5.86 -6.83 -1.79
N VAL A 714 6.61 -6.05 -2.57
CA VAL A 714 6.70 -6.23 -4.02
C VAL A 714 8.02 -6.95 -4.30
N VAL A 715 7.95 -8.12 -4.91
CA VAL A 715 9.07 -9.06 -5.08
C VAL A 715 9.30 -9.33 -6.56
N MET A 716 10.56 -9.34 -6.97
CA MET A 716 10.95 -9.51 -8.36
C MET A 716 12.01 -10.61 -8.45
N PRO A 717 11.81 -11.71 -9.20
CA PRO A 717 12.88 -12.69 -9.44
C PRO A 717 13.96 -12.07 -10.33
N LEU A 718 15.20 -12.54 -10.20
CA LEU A 718 16.35 -12.04 -10.94
C LEU A 718 17.22 -13.22 -11.38
N GLN A 719 17.77 -13.17 -12.59
CA GLN A 719 18.81 -14.11 -12.96
C GLN A 719 20.10 -13.86 -12.16
N PRO A 720 20.66 -14.88 -11.47
CA PRO A 720 21.90 -14.71 -10.72
C PRO A 720 23.02 -14.20 -11.63
N GLY A 721 23.56 -13.03 -11.30
CA GLY A 721 24.59 -12.37 -12.10
C GLY A 721 25.13 -11.12 -11.39
N PRO A 722 24.27 -10.11 -11.10
CA PRO A 722 24.64 -8.99 -10.26
C PRO A 722 24.91 -9.43 -8.82
N ASP A 723 25.87 -8.79 -8.15
CA ASP A 723 26.14 -9.00 -6.73
C ASP A 723 25.10 -8.30 -5.82
N TRP A 724 25.22 -8.52 -4.52
CA TRP A 724 24.36 -7.92 -3.50
C TRP A 724 24.36 -6.39 -3.53
N ASP A 725 25.49 -5.75 -3.82
CA ASP A 725 25.60 -4.29 -3.84
C ASP A 725 24.87 -3.71 -5.05
N ALA A 726 25.01 -4.31 -6.23
CA ALA A 726 24.28 -3.92 -7.43
C ALA A 726 22.76 -4.05 -7.24
N VAL A 727 22.31 -5.18 -6.68
CA VAL A 727 20.88 -5.43 -6.39
C VAL A 727 20.33 -4.45 -5.35
N LYS A 728 21.04 -4.25 -4.24
CA LYS A 728 20.65 -3.29 -3.20
C LYS A 728 20.58 -1.87 -3.75
N ARG A 729 21.52 -1.49 -4.60
CA ARG A 729 21.60 -0.16 -5.18
C ARG A 729 20.46 0.11 -6.16
N PHE A 730 20.11 -0.84 -7.01
CA PHE A 730 18.93 -0.71 -7.88
C PHE A 730 17.64 -0.49 -7.06
N ALA A 731 17.46 -1.27 -5.98
CA ALA A 731 16.33 -1.10 -5.09
C ALA A 731 16.35 0.26 -4.36
N GLN A 732 17.53 0.70 -3.92
CA GLN A 732 17.74 2.00 -3.29
C GLN A 732 17.37 3.16 -4.21
N MET A 733 17.89 3.17 -5.45
CA MET A 733 17.59 4.21 -6.43
C MET A 733 16.10 4.31 -6.74
N THR A 734 15.43 3.17 -6.84
CA THR A 734 13.97 3.12 -7.03
C THR A 734 13.23 3.75 -5.84
N ALA A 735 13.63 3.42 -4.61
CA ALA A 735 13.06 3.97 -3.38
C ALA A 735 13.32 5.48 -3.23
N GLU A 736 14.55 5.93 -3.53
CA GLU A 736 14.96 7.34 -3.48
C GLU A 736 14.25 8.18 -4.54
N SER A 737 14.11 7.67 -5.76
CA SER A 737 13.32 8.32 -6.82
C SER A 737 11.87 8.50 -6.40
N MET A 738 11.24 7.48 -5.80
CA MET A 738 9.89 7.61 -5.24
C MET A 738 9.82 8.69 -4.15
N ALA A 739 10.76 8.68 -3.20
CA ALA A 739 10.82 9.67 -2.13
C ALA A 739 11.09 11.09 -2.63
N ALA A 740 11.87 11.26 -3.70
CA ALA A 740 12.16 12.56 -4.29
C ALA A 740 10.95 13.12 -5.06
N GLU A 741 10.23 12.28 -5.79
CA GLU A 741 9.05 12.70 -6.55
C GLU A 741 7.86 13.00 -5.64
N ARG A 742 7.66 12.21 -4.58
CA ARG A 742 6.53 12.31 -3.64
C ARG A 742 7.01 12.30 -2.19
N PRO A 743 7.74 13.33 -1.73
CA PRO A 743 8.27 13.40 -0.36
C PRO A 743 7.17 13.53 0.72
N ASP A 744 5.95 13.89 0.29
CA ASP A 744 4.73 13.89 1.10
C ASP A 744 4.20 12.48 1.38
N ARG A 745 4.53 11.49 0.55
CA ARG A 745 4.03 10.11 0.64
C ARG A 745 5.11 9.10 1.04
N TYR A 746 6.32 9.28 0.53
CA TYR A 746 7.37 8.28 0.60
C TYR A 746 8.61 8.81 1.32
N VAL A 747 9.33 7.89 1.96
CA VAL A 747 10.64 8.14 2.54
C VAL A 747 11.56 6.95 2.23
N ALA A 748 12.79 7.23 1.83
CA ALA A 748 13.84 6.23 1.63
C ALA A 748 14.81 6.13 2.83
N ASN A 749 14.65 7.00 3.84
CA ASN A 749 15.44 6.99 5.06
C ASN A 749 14.84 6.05 6.11
N MET A 750 15.67 5.18 6.69
CA MET A 750 15.26 4.20 7.69
C MET A 750 14.80 4.81 9.03
N ALA A 751 15.09 6.08 9.34
CA ALA A 751 14.76 6.67 10.64
C ALA A 751 13.23 6.72 10.90
N LYS A 752 12.74 6.02 11.93
CA LYS A 752 11.30 5.96 12.28
C LYS A 752 10.67 7.35 12.49
N ARG A 753 11.42 8.31 13.04
CA ARG A 753 10.95 9.68 13.31
C ARG A 753 10.45 10.43 12.07
N VAL A 754 10.94 10.08 10.87
CA VAL A 754 10.52 10.73 9.63
C VAL A 754 9.36 9.99 8.93
N ARG A 755 8.85 8.89 9.49
CA ARG A 755 7.82 8.07 8.82
C ARG A 755 6.38 8.47 9.13
N GLN A 756 6.14 9.41 10.04
CA GLN A 756 4.78 9.83 10.40
C GLN A 756 4.00 10.29 9.17
N GLY A 757 2.84 9.67 8.90
CA GLY A 757 2.01 9.93 7.72
C GLY A 757 2.60 9.50 6.37
N ARG A 758 3.74 8.79 6.35
CA ARG A 758 4.47 8.39 5.13
C ARG A 758 4.81 6.89 5.12
N ILE A 759 5.09 6.36 3.94
CA ILE A 759 5.50 4.97 3.73
C ILE A 759 7.02 4.94 3.55
N TYR A 760 7.69 4.14 4.36
CA TYR A 760 9.09 3.82 4.14
C TYR A 760 9.20 2.72 3.08
N ILE A 761 9.89 3.03 1.98
CA ILE A 761 10.17 2.06 0.93
C ILE A 761 11.48 1.36 1.32
N ASP A 762 11.38 0.26 2.05
CA ASP A 762 12.52 -0.45 2.60
C ASP A 762 13.23 -1.28 1.54
N TYR A 763 14.36 -0.74 1.07
CA TYR A 763 15.27 -1.40 0.14
C TYR A 763 16.38 -2.19 0.84
N VAL A 764 16.54 -2.05 2.16
CA VAL A 764 17.68 -2.64 2.91
C VAL A 764 17.60 -4.17 2.96
N ARG A 765 16.42 -4.74 2.69
CA ARG A 765 16.18 -6.18 2.55
C ARG A 765 17.01 -6.85 1.46
N ASN A 766 17.63 -6.06 0.59
CA ASN A 766 18.39 -6.50 -0.58
C ASN A 766 19.91 -6.49 -0.38
N GLY A 767 20.40 -6.36 0.87
CA GLY A 767 21.82 -6.53 1.19
C GLY A 767 22.18 -7.96 1.59
N MET A 768 23.47 -8.30 1.52
CA MET A 768 23.99 -9.59 2.01
C MET A 768 23.61 -9.80 3.49
N GLY A 769 23.09 -10.98 3.83
CA GLY A 769 22.63 -11.27 5.19
C GLY A 769 21.31 -10.64 5.62
N ALA A 770 20.75 -9.71 4.82
CA ALA A 770 19.43 -9.16 5.07
C ALA A 770 18.35 -10.15 4.62
N THR A 771 17.22 -10.14 5.32
CA THR A 771 16.13 -11.06 5.03
C THR A 771 14.77 -10.38 5.08
N ALA A 772 13.85 -10.98 4.34
CA ALA A 772 12.44 -10.62 4.30
C ALA A 772 11.63 -11.89 4.60
N VAL A 773 10.48 -11.74 5.27
CA VAL A 773 9.64 -12.90 5.58
C VAL A 773 9.24 -13.65 4.30
N GLY A 774 9.43 -14.97 4.31
CA GLY A 774 9.19 -15.84 3.16
C GLY A 774 7.72 -15.85 2.74
N ALA A 775 7.47 -16.09 1.45
CA ALA A 775 6.13 -16.41 0.98
C ALA A 775 5.59 -17.63 1.74
N TYR A 776 4.34 -17.55 2.18
CA TYR A 776 3.63 -18.53 2.99
C TYR A 776 4.18 -18.79 4.41
N SER A 777 5.21 -18.06 4.86
CA SER A 777 5.66 -18.11 6.25
C SER A 777 4.64 -17.45 7.18
N THR A 778 4.43 -18.06 8.35
CA THR A 778 3.68 -17.45 9.47
C THR A 778 4.40 -16.24 10.05
N ARG A 779 3.66 -15.44 10.84
CA ARG A 779 4.13 -14.28 11.60
C ARG A 779 3.95 -14.51 13.10
N ALA A 780 4.99 -14.21 13.88
CA ALA A 780 4.99 -14.31 15.34
C ALA A 780 4.26 -13.12 15.99
N ARG A 781 2.98 -12.94 15.65
CA ARG A 781 2.10 -11.87 16.13
C ARG A 781 0.71 -12.40 16.39
N ALA A 782 -0.08 -11.66 17.18
CA ALA A 782 -1.49 -11.96 17.40
C ALA A 782 -2.23 -12.15 16.05
N GLY A 783 -3.16 -13.10 16.01
CA GLY A 783 -3.92 -13.46 14.82
C GLY A 783 -3.27 -14.53 13.92
N ALA A 784 -2.01 -14.92 14.18
CA ALA A 784 -1.28 -15.94 13.40
C ALA A 784 -1.33 -15.69 11.88
N ALA A 785 -1.06 -14.44 11.50
CA ALA A 785 -1.06 -14.01 10.11
C ALA A 785 0.02 -14.74 9.30
N VAL A 786 -0.21 -14.85 7.99
CA VAL A 786 0.69 -15.48 7.02
C VAL A 786 1.04 -14.46 5.94
N SER A 787 2.31 -14.44 5.56
CA SER A 787 2.82 -13.62 4.45
C SER A 787 2.41 -14.26 3.12
N THR A 788 1.32 -13.80 2.50
CA THR A 788 0.64 -14.55 1.45
C THR A 788 0.79 -13.92 0.07
N PRO A 789 1.34 -14.65 -0.93
CA PRO A 789 1.29 -14.29 -2.36
C PRO A 789 -0.11 -13.99 -2.87
N LEU A 790 -0.24 -12.86 -3.57
CA LEU A 790 -1.48 -12.37 -4.19
C LEU A 790 -1.26 -12.10 -5.66
N SER A 791 -2.34 -12.19 -6.44
CA SER A 791 -2.38 -11.62 -7.77
C SER A 791 -2.62 -10.11 -7.65
N TRP A 792 -2.21 -9.35 -8.66
CA TRP A 792 -2.33 -7.90 -8.59
C TRP A 792 -3.79 -7.42 -8.54
N ASP A 793 -4.72 -8.19 -9.09
CA ASP A 793 -6.16 -7.97 -9.09
C ASP A 793 -6.84 -8.33 -7.75
N GLU A 794 -6.19 -9.12 -6.89
CA GLU A 794 -6.67 -9.36 -5.52
C GLU A 794 -6.41 -8.16 -4.58
N ILE A 795 -5.45 -7.28 -4.91
CA ILE A 795 -5.08 -6.18 -4.03
C ILE A 795 -6.14 -5.07 -4.07
N GLY A 796 -6.72 -4.80 -2.91
CA GLY A 796 -7.70 -3.73 -2.75
C GLY A 796 -7.95 -3.36 -1.28
N PRO A 797 -8.97 -2.53 -1.00
CA PRO A 797 -9.28 -2.07 0.35
C PRO A 797 -9.72 -3.19 1.31
N GLY A 798 -10.22 -4.31 0.76
CA GLY A 798 -10.77 -5.45 1.51
C GLY A 798 -9.75 -6.51 1.95
N ILE A 799 -8.56 -6.57 1.35
CA ILE A 799 -7.50 -7.50 1.75
C ILE A 799 -6.41 -6.70 2.45
N ARG A 800 -6.42 -6.72 3.79
CA ARG A 800 -5.39 -6.08 4.61
C ARG A 800 -4.12 -6.92 4.70
N SER A 801 -3.01 -6.32 5.15
CA SER A 801 -1.71 -7.01 5.26
C SER A 801 -1.75 -8.28 6.13
N ASN A 802 -2.64 -8.39 7.10
CA ASN A 802 -2.81 -9.55 7.98
C ASN A 802 -4.09 -10.36 7.69
N HIS A 803 -4.68 -10.21 6.49
CA HIS A 803 -5.93 -10.88 6.11
C HIS A 803 -5.85 -12.41 6.15
N PHE A 804 -4.74 -12.95 5.66
CA PHE A 804 -4.53 -14.39 5.62
C PHE A 804 -3.84 -14.86 6.90
N THR A 805 -4.37 -15.93 7.48
CA THR A 805 -3.92 -16.53 8.73
C THR A 805 -3.79 -18.04 8.56
N VAL A 806 -3.17 -18.71 9.54
CA VAL A 806 -3.10 -20.18 9.62
C VAL A 806 -4.49 -20.83 9.44
N ALA A 807 -5.55 -20.18 9.93
CA ALA A 807 -6.90 -20.73 9.91
C ALA A 807 -7.63 -20.59 8.57
N ASN A 808 -7.37 -19.52 7.80
CA ASN A 808 -8.13 -19.24 6.56
C ASN A 808 -7.33 -19.45 5.27
N LEU A 809 -5.99 -19.41 5.30
CA LEU A 809 -5.17 -19.51 4.10
C LEU A 809 -5.31 -20.86 3.40
N PRO A 810 -5.34 -22.01 4.09
CA PRO A 810 -5.53 -23.27 3.41
C PRO A 810 -6.88 -23.36 2.67
N LYS A 811 -7.92 -22.69 3.21
CA LYS A 811 -9.23 -22.56 2.54
C LYS A 811 -9.05 -21.86 1.20
N ARG A 812 -8.35 -20.72 1.15
CA ARG A 812 -8.03 -20.01 -0.10
C ARG A 812 -7.31 -20.91 -1.09
N LEU A 813 -6.21 -21.55 -0.66
CA LEU A 813 -5.35 -22.36 -1.53
C LEU A 813 -6.08 -23.54 -2.18
N ALA A 814 -7.13 -24.08 -1.55
CA ALA A 814 -7.96 -25.15 -2.13
C ALA A 814 -8.65 -24.78 -3.44
N TYR A 815 -9.01 -23.50 -3.59
CA TYR A 815 -9.90 -22.99 -4.62
C TYR A 815 -9.17 -22.09 -5.63
N LEU A 816 -7.85 -21.96 -5.49
CA LEU A 816 -7.01 -21.33 -6.49
C LEU A 816 -6.79 -22.32 -7.63
N GLU A 817 -7.20 -21.94 -8.84
CA GLU A 817 -6.95 -22.71 -10.05
C GLU A 817 -5.48 -22.64 -10.49
N ARG A 818 -4.79 -21.55 -10.12
CA ARG A 818 -3.38 -21.29 -10.41
C ARG A 818 -2.74 -20.55 -9.25
N ASP A 819 -1.43 -20.70 -9.12
CA ASP A 819 -0.64 -19.92 -8.16
C ASP A 819 -0.66 -18.43 -8.55
N PRO A 820 -0.96 -17.49 -7.64
CA PRO A 820 -0.84 -16.07 -7.92
C PRO A 820 0.58 -15.63 -8.32
N TRP A 821 1.59 -16.41 -7.95
CA TRP A 821 2.99 -16.26 -8.36
C TRP A 821 3.40 -17.29 -9.43
N ASP A 822 2.44 -17.84 -10.18
CA ASP A 822 2.75 -18.68 -11.34
C ASP A 822 3.72 -17.96 -12.29
N GLY A 823 4.73 -18.69 -12.76
CA GLY A 823 5.84 -18.14 -13.54
C GLY A 823 6.95 -17.45 -12.74
N PHE A 824 6.82 -17.22 -11.43
CA PHE A 824 7.86 -16.53 -10.63
C PHE A 824 9.23 -17.22 -10.73
N LEU A 825 9.27 -18.54 -10.55
CA LEU A 825 10.52 -19.30 -10.52
C LEU A 825 11.13 -19.55 -11.91
N SER A 826 10.32 -19.51 -12.96
CA SER A 826 10.78 -19.70 -14.34
C SER A 826 11.15 -18.38 -15.02
N LEU A 827 10.67 -17.24 -14.52
CA LEU A 827 10.91 -15.94 -15.12
C LEU A 827 12.40 -15.57 -15.10
N GLN A 828 12.95 -15.33 -16.30
CA GLN A 828 14.33 -14.93 -16.52
C GLN A 828 14.37 -13.44 -16.83
N GLN A 829 14.80 -12.62 -15.88
CA GLN A 829 14.98 -11.18 -16.10
C GLN A 829 16.27 -10.70 -15.47
N HIS A 830 16.91 -9.73 -16.11
CA HIS A 830 18.18 -9.16 -15.71
C HIS A 830 17.96 -7.73 -15.26
N LEU A 831 18.79 -7.23 -14.33
CA LEU A 831 18.79 -5.81 -14.03
C LEU A 831 19.09 -5.03 -15.32
N PRO A 832 18.47 -3.86 -15.53
CA PRO A 832 18.82 -2.99 -16.64
C PRO A 832 20.33 -2.74 -16.61
N SER A 833 20.99 -2.90 -17.76
CA SER A 833 22.42 -2.63 -17.88
C SER A 833 22.71 -1.24 -17.32
N ALA A 834 23.72 -1.14 -16.45
CA ALA A 834 24.21 0.15 -15.94
C ALA A 834 24.73 0.97 -17.13
N GLY A 835 23.83 1.70 -17.78
CA GLY A 835 24.07 2.36 -19.07
C GLY A 835 22.82 2.76 -19.85
N THR A 836 21.62 2.26 -19.52
CA THR A 836 20.40 2.60 -20.29
C THR A 836 19.42 3.54 -19.59
N HIS A 837 19.76 4.06 -18.41
CA HIS A 837 19.14 5.29 -17.90
C HIS A 837 20.18 6.39 -17.92
N ALA A 838 19.94 7.41 -18.73
CA ALA A 838 20.62 8.69 -18.60
C ALA A 838 20.35 9.18 -17.18
N ASP A 839 21.35 9.07 -16.29
CA ASP A 839 21.34 9.86 -15.07
C ASP A 839 21.27 11.32 -15.52
N PRO A 840 20.20 12.07 -15.21
CA PRO A 840 20.06 13.44 -15.69
C PRO A 840 21.19 14.34 -15.19
N ALA A 841 21.98 13.90 -14.21
CA ALA A 841 23.16 14.57 -13.69
C ALA A 841 24.50 14.06 -14.28
N VAL A 842 24.53 12.96 -15.03
CA VAL A 842 25.74 12.43 -15.66
C VAL A 842 25.58 12.26 -17.18
N PRO A 843 26.45 12.88 -17.98
CA PRO A 843 26.42 12.72 -19.44
C PRO A 843 26.87 11.33 -19.88
N SER A 844 26.44 10.93 -21.09
CA SER A 844 26.90 9.68 -21.69
C SER A 844 28.41 9.73 -21.99
N LYS A 845 29.05 8.57 -22.11
CA LYS A 845 30.46 8.50 -22.52
C LYS A 845 30.68 9.13 -23.90
N ASP A 846 29.75 8.96 -24.82
CA ASP A 846 29.82 9.53 -26.16
C ASP A 846 29.75 11.07 -26.11
N ASP A 847 28.83 11.63 -25.30
CA ASP A 847 28.73 13.07 -25.10
C ASP A 847 30.00 13.65 -24.46
N LEU A 848 30.57 12.95 -23.47
CA LEU A 848 31.84 13.34 -22.84
C LEU A 848 33.00 13.27 -23.82
N ALA A 849 33.09 12.21 -24.62
CA ALA A 849 34.14 12.05 -25.62
C ALA A 849 34.05 13.15 -26.69
N ALA A 850 32.86 13.44 -27.19
CA ALA A 850 32.62 14.52 -28.15
C ALA A 850 32.98 15.89 -27.56
N TYR A 851 32.56 16.16 -26.32
CA TYR A 851 32.89 17.38 -25.61
C TYR A 851 34.41 17.54 -25.46
N TRP A 852 35.10 16.54 -24.89
CA TRP A 852 36.54 16.62 -24.67
C TRP A 852 37.31 16.80 -25.96
N THR A 853 36.92 16.10 -27.04
CA THR A 853 37.52 16.28 -28.37
C THR A 853 37.39 17.72 -28.85
N SER A 854 36.24 18.37 -28.62
CA SER A 854 35.99 19.74 -29.08
C SER A 854 36.78 20.82 -28.33
N VAL A 855 37.13 20.58 -27.06
CA VAL A 855 37.80 21.58 -26.19
C VAL A 855 39.24 21.21 -25.82
N ALA A 856 39.76 20.06 -26.25
CA ALA A 856 41.00 19.49 -25.74
C ALA A 856 42.19 20.46 -25.79
N GLY A 857 42.37 21.18 -26.89
CA GLY A 857 43.47 22.14 -27.03
C GLY A 857 43.48 23.21 -25.94
N ALA A 858 42.32 23.76 -25.59
CA ALA A 858 42.19 24.76 -24.53
C ALA A 858 42.19 24.12 -23.13
N ALA A 859 41.60 22.94 -22.97
CA ALA A 859 41.55 22.23 -21.71
C ALA A 859 42.93 21.75 -21.24
N LEU A 860 43.76 21.22 -22.15
CA LEU A 860 45.10 20.70 -21.83
C LEU A 860 46.06 21.78 -21.35
N ALA A 861 45.88 23.05 -21.74
CA ALA A 861 46.65 24.17 -21.18
C ALA A 861 46.44 24.36 -19.67
N HIS A 862 45.31 23.88 -19.12
CA HIS A 862 44.98 23.99 -17.70
C HIS A 862 45.04 22.66 -16.94
N LEU A 863 44.75 21.55 -17.61
CA LEU A 863 44.64 20.21 -17.01
C LEU A 863 45.88 19.35 -17.27
N GLY A 864 46.61 19.62 -18.35
CA GLY A 864 47.73 18.80 -18.80
C GLY A 864 48.95 18.93 -17.90
N ARG A 865 49.74 17.86 -17.82
CA ARG A 865 50.99 17.78 -17.03
C ARG A 865 50.81 18.18 -15.57
N ARG A 866 49.65 17.87 -14.98
CA ARG A 866 49.36 18.10 -13.56
C ARG A 866 48.81 16.83 -12.91
N PRO A 867 49.18 16.53 -11.65
CA PRO A 867 48.53 15.46 -10.89
C PRO A 867 47.02 15.73 -10.76
N LEU A 868 46.20 14.70 -10.99
CA LEU A 868 44.75 14.83 -11.00
C LEU A 868 44.08 14.15 -9.80
N VAL A 869 43.04 14.83 -9.29
CA VAL A 869 41.99 14.23 -8.47
C VAL A 869 40.77 14.04 -9.37
N LEU A 870 40.24 12.82 -9.40
CA LEU A 870 39.20 12.41 -10.34
C LEU A 870 37.88 12.19 -9.60
N VAL A 871 36.78 12.67 -10.20
CA VAL A 871 35.43 12.29 -9.81
C VAL A 871 34.92 11.31 -10.85
N ARG A 872 34.56 10.11 -10.39
CA ARG A 872 34.10 9.01 -11.25
C ARG A 872 32.62 8.74 -11.00
N HIS A 873 31.93 8.26 -12.02
CA HIS A 873 30.56 7.76 -11.88
C HIS A 873 30.49 6.30 -12.27
N GLU A 874 30.25 5.44 -11.29
CA GLU A 874 30.12 4.01 -11.51
C GLU A 874 28.91 3.48 -10.78
N ASN A 875 28.15 2.60 -11.44
CA ASN A 875 26.97 1.98 -10.88
C ASN A 875 25.97 3.00 -10.31
N GLY A 876 25.77 4.17 -10.94
CA GLY A 876 24.82 5.18 -10.43
C GLY A 876 25.31 6.03 -9.25
N GLU A 877 26.59 5.94 -8.87
CA GLU A 877 27.18 6.77 -7.81
C GLU A 877 28.32 7.63 -8.36
N THR A 878 28.28 8.92 -8.03
CA THR A 878 29.36 9.86 -8.33
C THR A 878 30.22 10.08 -7.09
N PHE A 879 31.50 9.73 -7.15
CA PHE A 879 32.41 9.79 -6.00
C PHE A 879 33.81 10.30 -6.37
N TYR A 880 34.52 10.87 -5.39
CA TYR A 880 35.94 11.21 -5.51
C TYR A 880 36.79 9.95 -5.43
N HIS A 881 37.58 9.68 -6.45
CA HIS A 881 38.43 8.50 -6.52
C HIS A 881 39.57 8.58 -5.50
N GLN A 882 39.62 7.61 -4.57
CA GLN A 882 40.55 7.61 -3.44
C GLN A 882 41.96 7.06 -3.77
N GLY A 883 42.18 6.56 -4.99
CA GLY A 883 43.50 6.11 -5.47
C GLY A 883 44.00 4.79 -4.88
N ARG A 884 43.14 3.98 -4.25
CA ARG A 884 43.52 2.69 -3.65
C ARG A 884 43.54 1.52 -4.65
N THR A 885 42.61 1.53 -5.60
CA THR A 885 42.53 0.54 -6.68
C THR A 885 42.22 1.29 -7.97
N LEU A 886 43.21 1.43 -8.85
CA LEU A 886 43.00 2.05 -10.15
C LEU A 886 42.37 1.02 -11.10
N PRO A 887 41.36 1.39 -11.90
CA PRO A 887 40.92 0.54 -13.00
C PRO A 887 42.07 0.42 -14.02
N PRO A 888 41.98 -0.51 -14.99
CA PRO A 888 42.93 -0.56 -16.10
C PRO A 888 43.16 0.82 -16.69
N ILE A 889 44.43 1.21 -16.83
CA ILE A 889 44.82 2.56 -17.25
C ILE A 889 44.94 2.56 -18.78
N PRO A 890 44.11 3.33 -19.49
CA PRO A 890 44.15 3.36 -20.95
C PRO A 890 45.39 4.08 -21.49
N PRO A 891 45.73 3.87 -22.77
CA PRO A 891 46.73 4.65 -23.48
C PRO A 891 46.51 6.17 -23.31
N GLY A 892 47.60 6.94 -23.19
CA GLY A 892 47.56 8.38 -23.00
C GLY A 892 47.25 8.87 -21.57
N VAL A 893 46.89 7.98 -20.64
CA VAL A 893 46.77 8.29 -19.20
C VAL A 893 48.02 7.80 -18.47
N HIS A 894 48.69 8.71 -17.79
CA HIS A 894 49.99 8.44 -17.18
C HIS A 894 49.90 8.32 -15.65
N GLN A 895 50.77 7.51 -15.07
CA GLN A 895 50.89 7.35 -13.61
C GLN A 895 52.03 8.21 -13.06
N LEU A 896 51.81 8.76 -11.87
CA LEU A 896 52.80 9.52 -11.10
C LEU A 896 52.84 8.97 -9.67
N PRO A 897 53.92 8.29 -9.28
CA PRO A 897 54.17 7.92 -7.90
C PRO A 897 54.28 9.16 -7.01
N ILE A 898 53.61 9.16 -5.86
CA ILE A 898 53.67 10.23 -4.87
C ILE A 898 53.79 9.68 -3.46
N THR A 899 54.50 10.40 -2.59
CA THR A 899 54.46 10.14 -1.14
C THR A 899 53.30 10.94 -0.53
N ARG A 900 52.40 10.26 0.18
CA ARG A 900 51.27 10.86 0.89
C ARG A 900 51.75 11.52 2.19
N ARG A 901 50.91 12.38 2.78
CA ARG A 901 51.25 13.10 4.04
C ARG A 901 51.47 12.17 5.24
N ASP A 902 50.90 10.98 5.22
CA ASP A 902 51.08 9.93 6.23
C ASP A 902 52.33 9.06 5.97
N GLY A 903 53.15 9.42 4.98
CA GLY A 903 54.36 8.69 4.58
C GLY A 903 54.08 7.49 3.67
N ALA A 904 52.81 7.15 3.39
CA ALA A 904 52.48 6.04 2.52
C ALA A 904 52.70 6.39 1.04
N GLU A 905 53.16 5.43 0.24
CA GLU A 905 53.22 5.59 -1.22
C GLU A 905 51.81 5.56 -1.82
N GLY A 906 51.61 6.31 -2.90
CA GLY A 906 50.38 6.34 -3.67
C GLY A 906 50.63 6.73 -5.12
N VAL A 907 49.60 6.59 -5.96
CA VAL A 907 49.68 6.95 -7.37
C VAL A 907 48.65 8.03 -7.69
N ARG A 908 49.06 9.04 -8.44
CA ARG A 908 48.18 10.01 -9.11
C ARG A 908 48.23 9.80 -10.61
N LEU A 909 47.15 10.17 -11.29
CA LEU A 909 47.08 10.15 -12.73
C LEU A 909 47.32 11.55 -13.28
N TRP A 910 47.87 11.63 -14.49
CA TRP A 910 48.00 12.86 -15.25
C TRP A 910 47.85 12.56 -16.76
N ILE A 911 47.63 13.61 -17.54
CA ILE A 911 47.39 13.55 -18.98
C ILE A 911 48.15 14.66 -19.68
N ASP A 912 48.44 14.50 -20.97
CA ASP A 912 49.05 15.54 -21.83
C ASP A 912 48.50 15.55 -23.25
N SER A 913 47.51 14.70 -23.55
CA SER A 913 46.96 14.53 -24.89
C SER A 913 45.45 14.39 -24.88
N VAL A 914 44.84 14.53 -26.07
CA VAL A 914 43.41 14.25 -26.28
C VAL A 914 43.10 12.79 -25.97
N GLU A 915 44.00 11.88 -26.36
CA GLU A 915 43.90 10.44 -26.05
C GLU A 915 43.84 10.21 -24.53
N GLY A 916 44.64 10.93 -23.75
CA GLY A 916 44.56 10.89 -22.29
C GLY A 916 43.21 11.37 -21.73
N LEU A 917 42.63 12.45 -22.27
CA LEU A 917 41.28 12.90 -21.88
C LEU A 917 40.22 11.83 -22.18
N LEU A 918 40.30 11.20 -23.36
CA LEU A 918 39.38 10.12 -23.76
C LEU A 918 39.58 8.86 -22.91
N GLY A 919 40.82 8.52 -22.57
CA GLY A 919 41.14 7.44 -21.63
C GLY A 919 40.51 7.67 -20.26
N LEU A 920 40.49 8.91 -19.76
CA LEU A 920 39.77 9.22 -18.51
C LEU A 920 38.25 8.97 -18.65
N VAL A 921 37.63 9.25 -19.80
CA VAL A 921 36.21 8.93 -20.06
C VAL A 921 35.97 7.41 -20.01
N GLU A 922 36.87 6.62 -20.60
CA GLU A 922 36.81 5.15 -20.54
C GLU A 922 36.85 4.65 -19.10
N MET A 923 37.68 5.28 -18.26
CA MET A 923 37.78 5.06 -16.83
C MET A 923 36.58 5.60 -16.03
N ASN A 924 35.47 6.00 -16.66
CA ASN A 924 34.27 6.56 -16.04
C ASN A 924 34.50 7.88 -15.29
N VAL A 925 35.51 8.66 -15.68
CA VAL A 925 35.77 9.99 -15.09
C VAL A 925 34.82 11.03 -15.70
N ILE A 926 34.23 11.85 -14.83
CA ILE A 926 33.39 12.98 -15.23
C ILE A 926 34.04 14.31 -14.89
N GLU A 927 34.49 14.48 -13.64
CA GLU A 927 35.13 15.73 -13.22
C GLU A 927 36.65 15.53 -13.04
N ILE A 928 37.42 16.48 -13.55
CA ILE A 928 38.88 16.53 -13.46
C ILE A 928 39.27 17.72 -12.58
N HIS A 929 40.02 17.45 -11.51
CA HIS A 929 40.47 18.45 -10.55
C HIS A 929 42.01 18.43 -10.50
N PRO A 930 42.70 19.32 -11.23
CA PRO A 930 44.16 19.35 -11.25
C PRO A 930 44.72 19.94 -9.96
N TRP A 931 45.93 19.49 -9.59
CA TRP A 931 46.72 20.17 -8.57
C TRP A 931 47.21 21.53 -9.08
N GLY A 932 47.38 22.48 -8.17
CA GLY A 932 48.02 23.77 -8.44
C GLY A 932 49.55 23.69 -8.59
N ALA A 933 50.08 22.54 -9.03
CA ALA A 933 51.50 22.31 -9.34
C ALA A 933 51.60 21.38 -10.56
N THR A 934 52.71 21.45 -11.29
CA THR A 934 53.00 20.55 -12.42
C THR A 934 53.59 19.22 -11.93
N ILE A 935 53.62 18.21 -12.81
CA ILE A 935 54.27 16.92 -12.51
C ILE A 935 55.79 17.04 -12.32
N ASP A 936 56.41 18.09 -12.87
CA ASP A 936 57.86 18.30 -12.80
C ASP A 936 58.28 18.83 -11.42
N HIS A 937 57.38 19.58 -10.75
CA HIS A 937 57.63 20.20 -9.45
C HIS A 937 56.41 20.10 -8.52
N ILE A 938 56.00 18.87 -8.16
CA ILE A 938 54.76 18.63 -7.40
C ILE A 938 54.71 19.27 -6.00
N GLU A 939 55.86 19.63 -5.43
CA GLU A 939 55.96 20.28 -4.10
C GLU A 939 56.04 21.81 -4.19
N ARG A 940 56.10 22.36 -5.41
CA ARG A 940 56.19 23.81 -5.67
C ARG A 940 54.97 24.25 -6.47
N PRO A 941 53.91 24.73 -5.82
CA PRO A 941 52.72 25.19 -6.52
C PRO A 941 52.99 26.42 -7.39
N ASP A 942 52.36 26.45 -8.56
CA ASP A 942 52.44 27.52 -9.57
C ASP A 942 51.09 28.24 -9.76
N MET A 943 50.11 27.93 -8.89
CA MET A 943 48.75 28.45 -9.01
C MET A 943 48.13 28.72 -7.64
N LEU A 944 47.81 29.99 -7.37
CA LEU A 944 46.96 30.42 -6.26
C LEU A 944 45.47 30.38 -6.67
N VAL A 945 44.63 29.82 -5.81
CA VAL A 945 43.18 29.69 -6.04
C VAL A 945 42.38 30.19 -4.84
N LEU A 946 41.45 31.11 -5.09
CA LEU A 946 40.53 31.65 -4.09
C LEU A 946 39.09 31.44 -4.55
N GLY A 947 38.33 30.60 -3.83
CA GLY A 947 36.95 30.27 -4.13
C GLY A 947 35.96 31.23 -3.47
N LEU A 948 34.92 31.63 -4.22
CA LEU A 948 33.81 32.46 -3.77
C LEU A 948 32.53 31.64 -3.86
N ASP A 949 32.14 31.02 -2.74
CA ASP A 949 31.03 30.07 -2.66
C ASP A 949 29.83 30.68 -1.89
N PRO A 950 28.77 31.11 -2.59
CA PRO A 950 27.62 31.71 -1.94
C PRO A 950 26.86 30.69 -1.09
N GLY A 951 26.63 31.03 0.18
CA GLY A 951 25.64 30.35 1.02
C GLY A 951 24.20 30.70 0.62
N ASP A 952 23.24 30.00 1.20
CA ASP A 952 21.82 30.24 0.90
C ASP A 952 21.43 31.68 1.29
N GLY A 953 20.76 32.39 0.38
CA GLY A 953 20.37 33.79 0.56
C GLY A 953 21.42 34.83 0.14
N VAL A 954 22.56 34.42 -0.41
CA VAL A 954 23.56 35.33 -0.98
C VAL A 954 23.24 35.66 -2.43
N GLU A 955 23.03 36.95 -2.73
CA GLU A 955 22.79 37.44 -4.08
C GLU A 955 24.04 37.32 -4.97
N TRP A 956 23.85 36.95 -6.24
CA TRP A 956 24.97 36.80 -7.18
C TRP A 956 25.71 38.11 -7.46
N THR A 957 25.02 39.24 -7.42
CA THR A 957 25.64 40.57 -7.53
C THR A 957 26.71 40.76 -6.45
N PHE A 958 26.47 40.27 -5.24
CA PHE A 958 27.46 40.32 -4.17
C PHE A 958 28.66 39.40 -4.41
N VAL A 959 28.47 38.26 -5.07
CA VAL A 959 29.57 37.39 -5.51
C VAL A 959 30.46 38.12 -6.51
N ILE A 960 29.87 38.82 -7.48
CA ILE A 960 30.60 39.63 -8.48
C ILE A 960 31.37 40.77 -7.80
N GLU A 961 30.71 41.54 -6.93
CA GLU A 961 31.36 42.62 -6.18
C GLU A 961 32.55 42.11 -5.38
N THR A 962 32.40 40.95 -4.73
CA THR A 962 33.47 40.32 -3.95
C THR A 962 34.60 39.83 -4.86
N ALA A 963 34.29 39.28 -6.03
CA ALA A 963 35.29 38.88 -7.02
C ALA A 963 36.14 40.06 -7.50
N LEU A 964 35.51 41.21 -7.75
CA LEU A 964 36.22 42.43 -8.16
C LEU A 964 37.07 43.01 -7.03
N ARG A 965 36.61 42.92 -5.77
CA ARG A 965 37.43 43.29 -4.60
C ARG A 965 38.63 42.37 -4.45
N MET A 966 38.43 41.06 -4.62
CA MET A 966 39.53 40.10 -4.57
C MET A 966 40.54 40.35 -5.69
N ARG A 967 40.09 40.69 -6.90
CA ARG A 967 40.95 41.11 -8.01
C ARG A 967 41.81 42.31 -7.67
N ALA A 968 41.21 43.35 -7.08
CA ALA A 968 41.94 44.56 -6.67
C ALA A 968 43.00 44.21 -5.62
N LEU A 969 42.63 43.40 -4.64
CA LEU A 969 43.53 42.95 -3.59
C LEU A 969 44.71 42.13 -4.15
N LEU A 970 44.48 41.23 -5.12
CA LEU A 970 45.56 40.49 -5.78
C LEU A 970 46.46 41.40 -6.62
N ARG A 971 45.89 42.40 -7.30
CA ARG A 971 46.67 43.37 -8.07
C ARG A 971 47.58 44.23 -7.18
N ASP A 972 47.13 44.58 -5.97
CA ASP A 972 47.95 45.28 -4.99
C ASP A 972 49.14 44.43 -4.51
N GLU A 973 49.04 43.11 -4.64
CA GLU A 973 50.10 42.13 -4.39
C GLU A 973 50.90 41.78 -5.67
N GLU A 974 50.72 42.56 -6.74
CA GLU A 974 51.36 42.35 -8.06
C GLU A 974 50.99 41.02 -8.73
N LEU A 975 49.85 40.42 -8.35
CA LEU A 975 49.35 39.17 -8.92
C LEU A 975 48.24 39.43 -9.93
N ASP A 976 48.53 39.09 -11.19
CA ASP A 976 47.51 39.00 -12.23
C ASP A 976 46.58 37.82 -11.97
N SER A 977 45.29 38.03 -12.20
CA SER A 977 44.27 37.02 -11.93
C SER A 977 43.16 37.00 -12.97
N TRP A 978 42.50 35.84 -13.10
CA TRP A 978 41.30 35.69 -13.90
C TRP A 978 40.19 34.93 -13.16
N PRO A 979 38.92 35.21 -13.47
CA PRO A 979 37.79 34.49 -12.91
C PRO A 979 37.50 33.20 -13.69
N LYS A 980 37.14 32.16 -12.96
CA LYS A 980 36.70 30.87 -13.49
C LYS A 980 35.38 30.47 -12.85
N LEU A 981 34.35 30.29 -13.66
CA LEU A 981 33.07 29.74 -13.21
C LEU A 981 33.25 28.30 -12.75
N THR A 982 32.58 27.91 -11.67
CA THR A 982 32.75 26.56 -11.10
C THR A 982 31.89 25.48 -11.76
N GLY A 983 30.93 25.85 -12.62
CA GLY A 983 29.83 24.96 -13.03
C GLY A 983 28.89 24.59 -11.87
N GLY A 984 29.12 25.14 -10.67
CA GLY A 984 28.38 24.88 -9.43
C GLY A 984 27.66 26.14 -8.97
N LYS A 985 27.90 26.57 -7.73
CA LYS A 985 27.24 27.75 -7.14
C LYS A 985 28.10 29.01 -7.17
N GLY A 986 29.42 28.90 -7.39
CA GLY A 986 30.39 29.98 -7.14
C GLY A 986 31.35 30.28 -8.29
N VAL A 987 32.37 31.07 -8.00
CA VAL A 987 33.47 31.47 -8.90
C VAL A 987 34.81 31.22 -8.20
N HIS A 988 35.82 30.77 -8.93
CA HIS A 988 37.21 30.74 -8.46
C HIS A 988 37.99 31.90 -9.08
N ILE A 989 38.79 32.59 -8.27
CA ILE A 989 39.78 33.55 -8.74
C ILE A 989 41.11 32.82 -8.79
N MET A 990 41.67 32.73 -9.99
CA MET A 990 42.90 31.99 -10.29
C MET A 990 44.01 33.02 -10.52
N ALA A 991 45.17 32.85 -9.89
CA ALA A 991 46.35 33.67 -10.08
C ALA A 991 47.58 32.77 -10.26
N PRO A 992 48.26 32.79 -11.41
CA PRO A 992 49.56 32.14 -11.56
C PRO A 992 50.55 32.80 -10.61
N ILE A 993 51.46 31.99 -10.09
CA ILE A 993 52.54 32.45 -9.23
C ILE A 993 53.84 31.76 -9.67
N GLU A 994 54.97 32.37 -9.34
CA GLU A 994 56.25 31.68 -9.44
C GLU A 994 56.26 30.48 -8.46
N PRO A 995 56.90 29.35 -8.82
CA PRO A 995 56.93 28.14 -7.99
C PRO A 995 58.02 28.23 -6.91
N ASP A 996 58.10 29.36 -6.20
CA ASP A 996 59.08 29.65 -5.15
C ASP A 996 58.58 29.26 -3.75
N LEU A 997 57.26 29.30 -3.52
CA LEU A 997 56.61 28.87 -2.28
C LEU A 997 56.49 27.34 -2.18
N ASP A 998 56.44 26.83 -0.95
CA ASP A 998 55.90 25.49 -0.67
C ASP A 998 54.37 25.52 -0.44
N TRP A 999 53.76 24.35 -0.33
CA TRP A 999 52.31 24.21 -0.13
C TRP A 999 51.78 24.80 1.18
N ASP A 1000 52.56 24.81 2.25
CA ASP A 1000 52.12 25.33 3.55
C ASP A 1000 52.29 26.86 3.61
N GLU A 1001 53.29 27.40 2.92
CA GLU A 1001 53.47 28.83 2.64
C GLU A 1001 52.33 29.37 1.78
N LEU A 1002 52.06 28.74 0.63
CA LEU A 1002 50.97 29.16 -0.25
C LEU A 1002 49.60 29.08 0.44
N ARG A 1003 49.37 28.01 1.22
CA ARG A 1003 48.14 27.85 2.01
C ARG A 1003 47.95 28.98 3.02
N ARG A 1004 49.01 29.36 3.75
CA ARG A 1004 48.98 30.47 4.71
C ARG A 1004 48.76 31.81 3.99
N TYR A 1005 49.39 32.00 2.84
CA TYR A 1005 49.22 33.19 2.03
C TYR A 1005 47.78 33.34 1.54
N GLY A 1006 47.20 32.29 0.94
CA GLY A 1006 45.79 32.29 0.51
C GLY A 1006 44.81 32.51 1.66
N GLN A 1007 45.09 31.94 2.84
CA GLN A 1007 44.29 32.18 4.05
C GLN A 1007 44.34 33.67 4.46
N SER A 1008 45.53 34.28 4.47
CA SER A 1008 45.71 35.70 4.81
C SER A 1008 44.91 36.62 3.88
N LEU A 1009 44.91 36.36 2.56
CA LEU A 1009 44.13 37.14 1.59
C LEU A 1009 42.61 37.03 1.86
N ALA A 1010 42.13 35.80 2.13
CA ALA A 1010 40.73 35.57 2.45
C ALA A 1010 40.31 36.26 3.77
N GLU A 1011 41.17 36.23 4.79
CA GLU A 1011 40.93 36.88 6.08
C GLU A 1011 40.96 38.40 5.99
N ARG A 1012 41.90 38.99 5.22
CA ARG A 1012 41.92 40.43 4.91
C ARG A 1012 40.62 40.89 4.28
N LEU A 1013 40.10 40.15 3.29
CA LEU A 1013 38.82 40.48 2.67
C LEU A 1013 37.65 40.27 3.64
N ALA A 1014 37.64 39.18 4.41
CA ALA A 1014 36.60 38.90 5.40
C ALA A 1014 36.51 39.99 6.49
N ALA A 1015 37.65 40.54 6.92
CA ALA A 1015 37.74 41.61 7.92
C ALA A 1015 37.00 42.89 7.50
N THR A 1016 36.83 43.12 6.20
CA THR A 1016 36.06 44.28 5.70
C THR A 1016 34.55 44.18 5.96
N ALA A 1017 34.02 42.97 6.18
CA ALA A 1017 32.60 42.74 6.46
C ALA A 1017 32.33 41.35 7.08
N LEU A 1018 32.63 41.19 8.38
CA LEU A 1018 32.47 39.92 9.12
C LEU A 1018 31.04 39.36 9.14
N GLN A 1019 30.04 40.22 8.98
CA GLN A 1019 28.64 39.83 8.84
C GLN A 1019 28.28 39.25 7.47
N ARG A 1020 29.09 39.52 6.43
CA ARG A 1020 28.83 39.09 5.04
C ARG A 1020 29.73 37.95 4.56
N TYR A 1021 30.90 37.77 5.19
CA TYR A 1021 31.89 36.77 4.82
C TYR A 1021 32.09 35.70 5.89
N VAL A 1022 32.54 34.51 5.45
CA VAL A 1022 33.01 33.44 6.33
C VAL A 1022 34.21 32.74 5.69
N THR A 1023 35.25 32.45 6.47
CA THR A 1023 36.48 31.76 6.01
C THR A 1023 36.55 30.32 6.51
N VAL A 1024 35.54 29.86 7.27
CA VAL A 1024 35.44 28.51 7.82
C VAL A 1024 34.49 27.66 6.99
N ALA A 1025 34.89 26.42 6.72
CA ALA A 1025 34.17 25.53 5.82
C ALA A 1025 32.82 25.00 6.36
N ALA A 1026 32.48 25.25 7.62
CA ALA A 1026 31.28 24.72 8.27
C ALA A 1026 29.98 25.26 7.63
N ARG A 1027 29.12 24.38 7.10
CA ARG A 1027 27.95 24.74 6.27
C ARG A 1027 26.87 25.52 7.04
N ASP A 1028 26.67 25.21 8.30
CA ASP A 1028 25.77 25.89 9.24
C ASP A 1028 26.11 27.37 9.42
N ARG A 1029 27.40 27.74 9.26
CA ARG A 1029 27.88 29.12 9.39
C ARG A 1029 27.79 29.94 8.11
N ARG A 1030 27.29 29.35 7.00
CA ARG A 1030 27.27 29.99 5.67
C ARG A 1030 25.93 30.64 5.32
N HIS A 1031 24.88 30.46 6.10
CA HIS A 1031 23.57 31.05 5.78
C HIS A 1031 23.66 32.59 5.70
N GLY A 1032 23.24 33.17 4.58
CA GLY A 1032 23.36 34.61 4.32
C GLY A 1032 24.78 35.15 4.14
N LYS A 1033 25.81 34.28 4.09
CA LYS A 1033 27.22 34.67 3.99
C LYS A 1033 27.94 34.04 2.81
N LEU A 1034 28.88 34.77 2.22
CA LEU A 1034 29.76 34.28 1.16
C LEU A 1034 30.98 33.58 1.79
N TYR A 1035 31.17 32.30 1.46
CA TYR A 1035 32.34 31.54 1.91
C TYR A 1035 33.54 31.84 1.01
N LEU A 1036 34.64 32.27 1.62
CA LEU A 1036 35.92 32.55 0.97
C LEU A 1036 36.82 31.31 1.14
N ASP A 1037 36.86 30.45 0.12
CA ASP A 1037 37.58 29.19 0.13
C ASP A 1037 39.03 29.35 -0.31
N TRP A 1038 39.96 29.24 0.62
CA TRP A 1038 41.40 29.25 0.37
C TRP A 1038 42.03 27.85 0.48
N GLN A 1039 41.23 26.82 0.80
CA GLN A 1039 41.72 25.46 1.02
C GLN A 1039 42.36 24.76 -0.19
N PRO A 1040 42.01 25.05 -1.45
CA PRO A 1040 42.66 24.43 -2.61
C PRO A 1040 44.18 24.68 -2.69
N ASN A 1041 44.69 25.66 -1.95
CA ASN A 1041 46.11 26.04 -1.91
C ASN A 1041 46.99 25.12 -1.04
N GLY A 1042 46.47 23.99 -0.55
CA GLY A 1042 47.23 23.03 0.22
C GLY A 1042 47.55 21.76 -0.57
N ARG A 1043 48.67 21.10 -0.27
CA ARG A 1043 49.11 19.87 -0.94
C ARG A 1043 47.99 18.82 -1.05
N GLY A 1044 47.66 18.43 -2.28
CA GLY A 1044 46.63 17.43 -2.59
C GLY A 1044 45.19 17.88 -2.39
N ARG A 1045 44.95 19.15 -2.03
CA ARG A 1045 43.64 19.79 -2.15
C ARG A 1045 43.53 20.37 -3.55
N THR A 1046 42.33 20.37 -4.09
CA THR A 1046 42.10 20.80 -5.47
C THR A 1046 40.82 21.60 -5.59
N ALA A 1047 40.77 22.39 -6.65
CA ALA A 1047 39.56 22.99 -7.17
C ALA A 1047 39.20 22.30 -8.48
N VAL A 1048 37.92 22.35 -8.87
CA VAL A 1048 37.49 21.84 -10.18
C VAL A 1048 38.27 22.52 -11.30
N GLY A 1049 38.78 21.74 -12.26
CA GLY A 1049 39.63 22.23 -13.34
C GLY A 1049 38.88 23.08 -14.36
N ALA A 1050 39.59 23.94 -15.09
CA ALA A 1050 39.01 24.63 -16.24
C ALA A 1050 38.60 23.59 -17.31
N TYR A 1051 37.48 23.82 -17.97
CA TYR A 1051 36.83 22.91 -18.92
C TYR A 1051 36.34 21.59 -18.31
N SER A 1052 36.44 21.35 -17.01
CA SER A 1052 35.90 20.14 -16.39
C SER A 1052 34.36 20.18 -16.35
N PRO A 1053 33.67 19.14 -16.87
CA PRO A 1053 32.25 18.93 -16.61
C PRO A 1053 31.96 18.76 -15.12
N ARG A 1054 30.69 18.94 -14.76
CA ARG A 1054 30.14 18.67 -13.42
C ARG A 1054 29.08 17.60 -13.51
N ALA A 1055 29.12 16.65 -12.59
CA ALA A 1055 28.08 15.63 -12.43
C ALA A 1055 26.83 16.25 -11.76
N ARG A 1056 26.10 17.08 -12.52
CA ARG A 1056 24.93 17.85 -12.11
C ARG A 1056 23.93 17.94 -13.26
N PRO A 1057 22.62 18.12 -12.97
CA PRO A 1057 21.62 18.31 -14.02
C PRO A 1057 21.99 19.40 -15.02
N GLY A 1058 21.92 19.06 -16.31
CA GLY A 1058 22.30 19.96 -17.41
C GLY A 1058 23.80 20.02 -17.71
N PHE A 1059 24.61 19.17 -17.06
CA PHE A 1059 26.04 18.97 -17.29
C PHE A 1059 26.84 20.28 -17.42
N PRO A 1060 26.75 21.19 -16.42
CA PRO A 1060 27.45 22.45 -16.48
C PRO A 1060 28.97 22.23 -16.45
N VAL A 1061 29.69 23.16 -17.05
CA VAL A 1061 31.15 23.10 -17.20
C VAL A 1061 31.78 24.21 -16.38
N ALA A 1062 32.87 23.89 -15.67
CA ALA A 1062 33.72 24.90 -15.06
C ALA A 1062 34.50 25.61 -16.16
N ALA A 1063 34.32 26.92 -16.33
CA ALA A 1063 34.80 27.64 -17.51
C ALA A 1063 35.61 28.89 -17.13
N PRO A 1064 36.81 29.10 -17.70
CA PRO A 1064 37.50 30.37 -17.58
C PRO A 1064 36.70 31.45 -18.33
N ILE A 1065 36.61 32.64 -17.76
CA ILE A 1065 35.90 33.78 -18.35
C ILE A 1065 36.70 35.06 -18.17
N THR A 1066 36.38 36.09 -18.93
CA THR A 1066 36.95 37.43 -18.76
C THR A 1066 36.29 38.16 -17.59
N TRP A 1067 37.00 39.14 -17.00
CA TRP A 1067 36.42 40.03 -16.00
C TRP A 1067 35.17 40.78 -16.51
N ALA A 1068 35.19 41.21 -17.78
CA ALA A 1068 34.04 41.87 -18.41
C ALA A 1068 32.81 40.96 -18.53
N GLU A 1069 32.99 39.66 -18.76
CA GLU A 1069 31.89 38.69 -18.77
C GLU A 1069 31.32 38.48 -17.37
N LEU A 1070 32.17 38.43 -16.34
CA LEU A 1070 31.71 38.32 -14.95
C LEU A 1070 30.92 39.57 -14.54
N GLU A 1071 31.41 40.77 -14.85
CA GLU A 1071 30.75 42.05 -14.58
C GLU A 1071 29.38 42.17 -15.27
N ARG A 1072 29.21 41.58 -16.46
CA ARG A 1072 27.92 41.49 -17.17
C ARG A 1072 26.93 40.52 -16.53
N GLY A 1073 27.27 39.90 -15.41
CA GLY A 1073 26.35 39.06 -14.65
C GLY A 1073 26.39 37.58 -15.01
N MET A 1074 27.42 37.12 -15.74
CA MET A 1074 27.54 35.72 -16.14
C MET A 1074 27.49 34.79 -14.91
N ARG A 1075 26.59 33.80 -14.95
CA ARG A 1075 26.29 32.90 -13.84
C ARG A 1075 27.23 31.69 -13.84
N SER A 1076 27.39 31.05 -12.68
CA SER A 1076 28.28 29.89 -12.46
C SER A 1076 28.06 28.69 -13.39
N ASN A 1077 26.88 28.53 -13.98
CA ASN A 1077 26.49 27.44 -14.88
C ASN A 1077 26.23 27.90 -16.33
N ALA A 1078 26.86 29.01 -16.76
CA ALA A 1078 26.64 29.59 -18.09
C ALA A 1078 27.02 28.68 -19.28
N TYR A 1079 27.90 27.71 -19.05
CA TYR A 1079 28.38 26.75 -20.05
C TYR A 1079 28.03 25.33 -19.64
N THR A 1080 27.81 24.47 -20.64
CA THR A 1080 27.52 23.04 -20.48
C THR A 1080 28.32 22.24 -21.50
N ILE A 1081 28.33 20.91 -21.40
CA ILE A 1081 29.01 20.09 -22.41
C ILE A 1081 28.38 20.26 -23.82
N PHE A 1082 27.09 20.60 -23.89
CA PHE A 1082 26.37 20.86 -25.15
C PHE A 1082 26.51 22.31 -25.64
N ARG A 1083 26.99 23.20 -24.76
CA ARG A 1083 27.30 24.60 -25.07
C ARG A 1083 28.66 24.93 -24.45
N PRO A 1084 29.75 24.41 -25.05
CA PRO A 1084 31.08 24.57 -24.49
C PRO A 1084 31.51 26.05 -24.48
N PRO A 1085 32.40 26.45 -23.56
CA PRO A 1085 33.00 27.77 -23.60
C PRO A 1085 33.79 27.95 -24.90
N PRO A 1086 33.77 29.16 -25.50
CA PRO A 1086 34.51 29.42 -26.72
C PRO A 1086 36.01 29.23 -26.47
N PRO A 1087 36.78 28.77 -27.48
CA PRO A 1087 38.23 28.69 -27.35
C PRO A 1087 38.77 30.10 -27.03
N PRO A 1088 39.79 30.19 -26.17
CA PRO A 1088 40.37 31.48 -25.81
C PRO A 1088 40.84 32.18 -27.09
N LYS A 1089 40.42 33.44 -27.30
CA LYS A 1089 41.03 34.28 -28.32
C LYS A 1089 42.46 34.52 -27.87
N MET A 1090 43.42 33.84 -28.50
CA MET A 1090 44.84 34.13 -28.31
C MET A 1090 45.04 35.64 -28.51
N ARG A 1091 45.47 36.32 -27.44
CA ARG A 1091 46.12 37.61 -27.49
C ARG A 1091 47.55 37.41 -27.05
#